data_AF-A0A1H3Y1A8-F1
#
_entry.id   AF-A0A1H3Y1A8-F1
#
_cell.length_a   1.000
_cell.length_b   1.000
_cell.length_c   1.000
_cell.angle_alpha   90.00
_cell.angle_beta   90.00
_cell.angle_gamma   90.00
#
_symmetry.space_group_name_H-M   'P 1'
#
loop_
_entity.id
_entity.type
_entity.pdbx_description
1 polymer ?
#
loop_
_entity_poly.entity_id
_entity_poly.type
_entity_poly.pdbx_seq_one_letter_code
_entity_poly.pdbx_strand_id
1 'polypeptide(L)'
;MPTLSELLAPYPAAPAVTARDVQHARTGRTRQLVVLDDHASGTQSIANLPVTTAWSVEDLRWALATGAPGIHVMTGTRAMSAAETEDRDFDVTRAALAAAAELGVDIDFALRSDSTLRGHYPLETDVVASCLAADAGHEIDALIICPAFPDAGRITVDSTHYVRGEGELYHPVAATEFADDPVFGFDTSSIPEWIEQRTGGRITEVVRITLAELRSGAAPELLLRASGGIPVVVDAVCEEDLRQLALALYAAEERGRRFLFRVAPQFIRAYLGQDTPPPLRASDVEALREGGKAEGAKHGLVIVGKASGLTYRQLRALRRRRGLREVEIKLPALIDQRRAMHIDEVIARAAQADEHVVLRFSREGSSGDADYSLDERIASGLLAIVRGIVAARPLRFVVSRGGAIATTVARALGVRRAWVRGPLLPGAVSLWQAESGPAEGVPFAVYAGSIGDDESLADVVDIAANVPIPPRPAPFVAPTSTPLAPGSASPGSATSDQIAASPDKHLAVIGLGATGLPIAACLAERFSVVGYDVDPARIELARPHGVTTALSGSEAVDGASLVLLNLRDAEQVTRALFDDALVEHLPAGAIVVLCSTIGVAEARELAERLAERQIHLLDAPVSGGPDRARRGELLIAVGAEAATLAAAHEVLDALAARIVHVGTAPGDGQAMKIVNQLLAGVQVLATAESLSLASALGLEREAVVDFLALADTASFVTTERAERMAGGARVHNPLAVMTKDLGIVAATAYHAGVGAPLAGLAEQMFLLASRAGLGEADDSAIINLLEPEL
;
A
#
# COMPACT_ATOMS: atom_id res chain seq x y z
N MET A 1 -12.41 -9.86 -7.03
CA MET A 1 -12.71 -8.57 -6.37
C MET A 1 -13.25 -7.64 -7.43
N PRO A 2 -14.32 -6.87 -7.17
CA PRO A 2 -14.90 -6.01 -8.19
C PRO A 2 -14.05 -4.75 -8.41
N THR A 3 -14.07 -4.25 -9.65
CA THR A 3 -13.63 -2.90 -9.99
C THR A 3 -14.61 -1.86 -9.46
N LEU A 4 -14.19 -0.59 -9.41
CA LEU A 4 -15.11 0.50 -9.09
C LEU A 4 -16.28 0.57 -10.08
N SER A 5 -16.04 0.32 -11.37
CA SER A 5 -17.09 0.35 -12.40
C SER A 5 -18.14 -0.73 -12.17
N GLU A 6 -17.73 -1.93 -11.76
CA GLU A 6 -18.66 -3.03 -11.46
C GLU A 6 -19.49 -2.73 -10.21
N LEU A 7 -18.86 -2.20 -9.15
CA LEU A 7 -19.56 -1.79 -7.93
C LEU A 7 -20.59 -0.68 -8.20
N LEU A 8 -20.31 0.20 -9.16
CA LEU A 8 -21.15 1.35 -9.48
C LEU A 8 -22.19 1.09 -10.57
N ALA A 9 -22.09 -0.02 -11.31
CA ALA A 9 -23.00 -0.36 -12.39
C ALA A 9 -24.51 -0.26 -12.04
N PRO A 10 -24.98 -0.65 -10.83
CA PRO A 10 -26.39 -0.56 -10.49
C PRO A 10 -26.84 0.83 -9.98
N TYR A 11 -25.92 1.79 -9.78
CA TYR A 11 -26.20 3.06 -9.13
C TYR A 11 -26.19 4.26 -10.09
N PRO A 12 -26.96 5.33 -9.81
CA PRO A 12 -26.91 6.56 -10.59
C PRO A 12 -25.52 7.19 -10.56
N ALA A 13 -25.16 7.99 -11.56
CA ALA A 13 -23.93 8.78 -11.52
C ALA A 13 -23.89 9.74 -10.32
N ALA A 14 -22.69 10.05 -9.83
CA ALA A 14 -22.53 11.01 -8.74
C ALA A 14 -23.09 12.39 -9.13
N PRO A 15 -23.81 13.07 -8.22
CA PRO A 15 -24.34 14.39 -8.48
C PRO A 15 -23.20 15.41 -8.59
N ALA A 16 -23.37 16.45 -9.41
CA ALA A 16 -22.37 17.50 -9.56
C ALA A 16 -22.42 18.52 -8.40
N VAL A 17 -22.11 18.06 -7.17
CA VAL A 17 -22.11 18.91 -5.97
C VAL A 17 -20.73 19.47 -5.72
N THR A 18 -20.63 20.80 -5.74
CA THR A 18 -19.38 21.52 -5.51
C THR A 18 -19.20 21.90 -4.04
N ALA A 19 -17.96 22.20 -3.65
CA ALA A 19 -17.68 22.73 -2.32
C ALA A 19 -18.45 24.05 -2.06
N ARG A 20 -18.64 24.87 -3.10
CA ARG A 20 -19.40 26.12 -3.04
C ARG A 20 -20.88 25.91 -2.73
N ASP A 21 -21.49 24.84 -3.23
CA ASP A 21 -22.90 24.52 -2.92
C ASP A 21 -23.06 24.23 -1.42
N VAL A 22 -22.12 23.47 -0.85
CA VAL A 22 -22.08 23.20 0.59
C VAL A 22 -21.82 24.48 1.40
N GLN A 23 -20.88 25.33 0.98
CA GLN A 23 -20.65 26.64 1.62
C GLN A 23 -21.91 27.52 1.60
N HIS A 24 -22.65 27.51 0.49
CA HIS A 24 -23.89 28.26 0.35
C HIS A 24 -24.97 27.73 1.30
N ALA A 25 -25.18 26.41 1.36
CA ALA A 25 -26.11 25.79 2.31
C ALA A 25 -25.70 25.98 3.77
N ARG A 26 -24.40 26.13 4.03
CA ARG A 26 -23.86 26.46 5.36
C ARG A 26 -24.02 27.94 5.72
N THR A 27 -24.24 28.82 4.74
CA THR A 27 -24.35 30.26 4.98
C THR A 27 -25.54 30.55 5.89
N GLY A 28 -25.29 31.21 7.03
CA GLY A 28 -26.32 31.48 8.04
C GLY A 28 -26.42 30.41 9.14
N ARG A 29 -25.71 29.28 9.03
CA ARG A 29 -25.53 28.34 10.14
C ARG A 29 -24.53 28.90 11.15
N THR A 30 -24.88 28.85 12.42
CA THR A 30 -24.05 29.31 13.54
C THR A 30 -23.24 28.18 14.19
N ARG A 31 -23.54 26.92 13.87
CA ARG A 31 -22.93 25.74 14.50
C ARG A 31 -21.52 25.46 13.96
N GLN A 32 -20.54 25.30 14.84
CA GLN A 32 -19.17 24.87 14.49
C GLN A 32 -18.98 23.38 14.75
N LEU A 33 -18.22 22.69 13.91
CA LEU A 33 -17.92 21.27 14.10
C LEU A 33 -16.66 21.09 14.95
N VAL A 34 -16.79 20.43 16.11
CA VAL A 34 -15.66 19.98 16.93
C VAL A 34 -15.31 18.56 16.55
N VAL A 35 -14.13 18.38 15.94
CA VAL A 35 -13.64 17.09 15.48
C VAL A 35 -12.72 16.49 16.53
N LEU A 36 -13.11 15.36 17.10
CA LEU A 36 -12.28 14.59 18.02
C LEU A 36 -11.48 13.58 17.20
N ASP A 37 -10.16 13.79 17.15
CA ASP A 37 -9.22 12.95 16.38
C ASP A 37 -8.50 11.95 17.28
N ASP A 38 -8.78 10.67 17.05
CA ASP A 38 -8.13 9.56 17.75
C ASP A 38 -6.62 9.45 17.43
N HIS A 39 -6.15 10.14 16.37
CA HIS A 39 -4.73 10.38 16.06
C HIS A 39 -4.49 11.54 15.06
N ALA A 40 -3.25 12.03 14.97
CA ALA A 40 -2.94 13.26 14.22
C ALA A 40 -3.14 13.23 12.69
N SER A 41 -3.19 12.06 12.03
CA SER A 41 -3.33 12.03 10.56
C SER A 41 -4.74 12.39 10.05
N GLY A 42 -5.70 12.69 10.93
CA GLY A 42 -7.01 13.20 10.52
C GLY A 42 -7.01 14.53 9.80
N THR A 43 -5.93 15.30 9.99
CA THR A 43 -5.79 16.63 9.41
C THR A 43 -5.29 16.63 7.96
N GLN A 44 -5.05 15.46 7.34
CA GLN A 44 -4.39 15.37 6.03
C GLN A 44 -5.22 15.80 4.83
N SER A 45 -6.55 15.81 4.96
CA SER A 45 -7.48 16.16 3.88
C SER A 45 -7.89 17.63 3.90
N ILE A 46 -7.54 18.39 4.95
CA ILE A 46 -8.05 19.73 5.23
C ILE A 46 -6.95 20.81 5.19
N ALA A 47 -7.37 22.07 5.11
CA ALA A 47 -6.50 23.23 5.18
C ALA A 47 -7.14 24.39 5.96
N ASN A 48 -6.29 25.23 6.54
CA ASN A 48 -6.64 26.45 7.28
C ASN A 48 -7.68 26.26 8.39
N LEU A 49 -7.58 25.17 9.15
CA LEU A 49 -8.41 24.94 10.34
C LEU A 49 -7.58 24.93 11.63
N PRO A 50 -8.13 25.41 12.75
CA PRO A 50 -7.50 25.28 14.06
C PRO A 50 -7.39 23.82 14.48
N VAL A 51 -6.27 23.49 15.11
CA VAL A 51 -6.03 22.20 15.75
C VAL A 51 -5.43 22.40 17.14
N THR A 52 -5.94 21.68 18.13
CA THR A 52 -5.41 21.67 19.50
C THR A 52 -4.94 20.28 19.91
N THR A 53 -3.89 20.22 20.72
CA THR A 53 -3.45 18.97 21.39
C THR A 53 -3.75 18.96 22.89
N ALA A 54 -4.23 20.11 23.38
CA ALA A 54 -4.72 20.34 24.73
C ALA A 54 -6.18 20.79 24.64
N TRP A 55 -6.96 20.43 25.64
CA TRP A 55 -8.42 20.62 25.68
C TRP A 55 -8.84 21.34 26.96
N SER A 56 -8.02 22.24 27.49
CA SER A 56 -8.53 23.16 28.51
C SER A 56 -9.60 24.05 27.89
N VAL A 57 -10.53 24.55 28.69
CA VAL A 57 -11.56 25.50 28.24
C VAL A 57 -10.92 26.68 27.51
N GLU A 58 -9.76 27.16 27.96
CA GLU A 58 -9.04 28.26 27.30
C GLU A 58 -8.55 27.90 25.88
N ASP A 59 -8.03 26.68 25.68
CA ASP A 59 -7.54 26.24 24.36
C ASP A 59 -8.69 26.05 23.38
N LEU A 60 -9.80 25.48 23.84
CA LEU A 60 -10.98 25.25 23.00
C LEU A 60 -11.71 26.57 22.72
N ARG A 61 -11.75 27.49 23.69
CA ARG A 61 -12.26 28.85 23.49
C ARG A 61 -11.44 29.59 22.43
N TRP A 62 -10.12 29.46 22.45
CA TRP A 62 -9.27 30.01 21.39
C TRP A 62 -9.67 29.45 20.02
N ALA A 63 -9.79 28.13 19.90
CA ALA A 63 -10.08 27.47 18.63
C ALA A 63 -11.46 27.89 18.09
N LEU A 64 -12.49 27.87 18.93
CA LEU A 64 -13.85 28.26 18.57
C LEU A 64 -13.97 29.77 18.22
N ALA A 65 -13.22 30.61 18.93
CA ALA A 65 -13.21 32.07 18.70
C ALA A 65 -12.58 32.49 17.37
N THR A 66 -11.88 31.59 16.67
CA THR A 66 -11.37 31.87 15.32
C THR A 66 -12.48 32.06 14.28
N GLY A 67 -13.71 31.58 14.58
CA GLY A 67 -14.83 31.59 13.64
C GLY A 67 -14.70 30.56 12.51
N ALA A 68 -13.72 29.66 12.58
CA ALA A 68 -13.58 28.58 11.63
C ALA A 68 -14.83 27.67 11.65
N PRO A 69 -15.24 27.11 10.50
CA PRO A 69 -16.44 26.27 10.45
C PRO A 69 -16.28 24.93 11.19
N GLY A 70 -15.03 24.51 11.45
CA GLY A 70 -14.72 23.39 12.33
C GLY A 70 -13.34 23.54 12.96
N ILE A 71 -13.13 22.81 14.06
CA ILE A 71 -11.88 22.76 14.81
C ILE A 71 -11.50 21.30 15.08
N HIS A 72 -10.22 21.00 15.13
CA HIS A 72 -9.72 19.65 15.44
C HIS A 72 -9.14 19.60 16.86
N VAL A 73 -9.49 18.57 17.61
CA VAL A 73 -8.98 18.30 18.96
C VAL A 73 -8.34 16.92 18.98
N MET A 74 -7.03 16.89 19.21
CA MET A 74 -6.23 15.65 19.17
C MET A 74 -6.36 14.89 20.49
N THR A 75 -7.35 14.00 20.56
CA THR A 75 -7.58 13.14 21.74
C THR A 75 -6.45 12.11 21.84
N GLY A 76 -6.05 11.52 20.70
CA GLY A 76 -5.00 10.51 20.65
C GLY A 76 -5.42 9.18 21.28
N THR A 77 -6.72 8.89 21.31
CA THR A 77 -7.34 7.77 22.05
C THR A 77 -7.04 6.40 21.46
N ARG A 78 -6.72 6.28 20.17
CA ARG A 78 -6.52 4.96 19.52
C ARG A 78 -5.47 4.07 20.19
N ALA A 79 -4.46 4.66 20.81
CA ALA A 79 -3.38 3.92 21.47
C ALA A 79 -3.59 3.75 22.98
N MET A 80 -4.75 4.12 23.51
CA MET A 80 -5.06 4.11 24.95
C MET A 80 -5.90 2.88 25.31
N SER A 81 -6.00 2.59 26.61
CA SER A 81 -6.98 1.63 27.09
C SER A 81 -8.41 2.19 26.95
N ALA A 82 -9.41 1.31 27.05
CA ALA A 82 -10.81 1.73 27.06
C ALA A 82 -11.13 2.73 28.19
N ALA A 83 -10.64 2.48 29.41
CA ALA A 83 -10.90 3.37 30.55
C ALA A 83 -10.28 4.76 30.36
N GLU A 84 -9.02 4.84 29.90
CA GLU A 84 -8.37 6.11 29.61
C GLU A 84 -9.04 6.87 28.45
N THR A 85 -9.58 6.13 27.48
CA THR A 85 -10.34 6.69 26.35
C THR A 85 -11.65 7.29 26.84
N GLU A 86 -12.39 6.59 27.68
CA GLU A 86 -13.63 7.09 28.31
C GLU A 86 -13.39 8.38 29.08
N ASP A 87 -12.40 8.39 29.99
CA ASP A 87 -12.03 9.58 30.77
C ASP A 87 -11.63 10.74 29.85
N ARG A 88 -10.84 10.46 28.81
CA ARG A 88 -10.35 11.49 27.88
C ARG A 88 -11.48 12.12 27.08
N ASP A 89 -12.34 11.31 26.47
CA ASP A 89 -13.43 11.80 25.63
C ASP A 89 -14.48 12.54 26.46
N PHE A 90 -14.73 12.08 27.70
CA PHE A 90 -15.57 12.78 28.65
C PHE A 90 -15.01 14.18 28.97
N ASP A 91 -13.73 14.27 29.34
CA ASP A 91 -13.07 15.54 29.68
C ASP A 91 -13.04 16.52 28.51
N VAL A 92 -12.67 16.04 27.31
CA VAL A 92 -12.58 16.84 26.10
C VAL A 92 -13.96 17.38 25.72
N THR A 93 -14.98 16.53 25.74
CA THR A 93 -16.35 16.90 25.36
C THR A 93 -16.91 17.94 26.32
N ARG A 94 -16.76 17.73 27.63
CA ARG A 94 -17.18 18.72 28.63
C ARG A 94 -16.46 20.07 28.49
N ALA A 95 -15.15 20.04 28.22
CA ALA A 95 -14.40 21.27 28.05
C ALA A 95 -14.82 22.03 26.78
N ALA A 96 -15.13 21.31 25.69
CA ALA A 96 -15.63 21.90 24.45
C ALA A 96 -17.00 22.55 24.66
N LEU A 97 -17.93 21.85 25.34
CA LEU A 97 -19.24 22.38 25.68
C LEU A 97 -19.14 23.63 26.58
N ALA A 98 -18.27 23.60 27.59
CA ALA A 98 -18.03 24.76 28.45
C ALA A 98 -17.46 25.96 27.67
N ALA A 99 -16.49 25.73 26.79
CA ALA A 99 -15.92 26.79 25.94
C ALA A 99 -16.95 27.37 24.95
N ALA A 100 -17.79 26.51 24.38
CA ALA A 100 -18.88 26.92 23.50
C ALA A 100 -19.92 27.78 24.23
N ALA A 101 -20.30 27.37 25.44
CA ALA A 101 -21.21 28.13 26.31
C ALA A 101 -20.65 29.52 26.69
N GLU A 102 -19.35 29.63 26.99
CA GLU A 102 -18.69 30.93 27.27
C GLU A 102 -18.72 31.88 26.06
N LEU A 103 -18.63 31.33 24.85
CA LEU A 103 -18.62 32.11 23.61
C LEU A 103 -20.02 32.36 23.03
N GLY A 104 -21.05 31.66 23.54
CA GLY A 104 -22.39 31.67 22.96
C GLY A 104 -22.41 31.11 21.53
N VAL A 105 -21.56 30.12 21.23
CA VAL A 105 -21.55 29.41 19.95
C VAL A 105 -22.16 28.03 20.10
N ASP A 106 -22.91 27.60 19.09
CA ASP A 106 -23.39 26.23 19.03
C ASP A 106 -22.30 25.33 18.45
N ILE A 107 -22.18 24.10 18.97
CA ILE A 107 -21.24 23.11 18.46
C ILE A 107 -21.89 21.76 18.19
N ASP A 108 -21.35 21.05 17.20
CA ASP A 108 -21.60 19.63 16.92
C ASP A 108 -20.30 18.85 17.04
N PHE A 109 -20.40 17.51 17.20
CA PHE A 109 -19.22 16.66 17.38
C PHE A 109 -19.07 15.66 16.25
N ALA A 110 -17.85 15.53 15.72
CA ALA A 110 -17.47 14.43 14.86
C ALA A 110 -16.30 13.66 15.47
N LEU A 111 -16.50 12.37 15.71
CA LEU A 111 -15.45 11.43 16.05
C LEU A 111 -14.79 10.98 14.76
N ARG A 112 -13.63 11.57 14.47
CA ARG A 112 -12.85 11.19 13.30
C ARG A 112 -12.00 9.99 13.68
N SER A 113 -12.27 8.88 13.00
CA SER A 113 -11.66 7.59 13.30
C SER A 113 -11.13 6.93 12.02
N ASP A 114 -10.60 5.72 12.13
CA ASP A 114 -9.93 5.04 11.04
C ASP A 114 -10.90 4.76 9.90
N SER A 115 -10.46 5.01 8.67
CA SER A 115 -11.29 4.66 7.51
C SER A 115 -11.43 3.15 7.38
N THR A 116 -10.54 2.34 7.95
CA THR A 116 -10.64 0.87 7.95
C THR A 116 -11.28 0.34 9.24
N LEU A 117 -12.26 1.06 9.78
CA LEU A 117 -13.14 0.69 10.90
C LEU A 117 -12.52 0.56 12.30
N ARG A 118 -11.20 0.55 12.45
CA ARG A 118 -10.54 0.44 13.77
C ARG A 118 -10.79 1.65 14.67
N GLY A 119 -10.81 1.42 15.98
CA GLY A 119 -11.03 2.43 17.03
C GLY A 119 -11.90 1.92 18.17
N HIS A 120 -12.09 2.72 19.22
CA HIS A 120 -12.84 2.35 20.41
C HIS A 120 -14.36 2.51 20.22
N TYR A 121 -14.89 2.13 19.06
CA TYR A 121 -16.33 2.08 18.83
C TYR A 121 -16.94 0.84 19.51
N PRO A 122 -18.10 0.97 20.21
CA PRO A 122 -18.96 2.16 20.35
C PRO A 122 -18.66 3.10 21.53
N LEU A 123 -17.66 2.78 22.36
CA LEU A 123 -17.34 3.54 23.59
C LEU A 123 -17.22 5.05 23.35
N GLU A 124 -16.40 5.48 22.39
CA GLU A 124 -16.16 6.91 22.15
C GLU A 124 -17.46 7.63 21.77
N THR A 125 -18.29 7.02 20.91
CA THR A 125 -19.58 7.58 20.51
C THR A 125 -20.59 7.61 21.65
N ASP A 126 -20.63 6.59 22.51
CA ASP A 126 -21.55 6.50 23.64
C ASP A 126 -21.21 7.56 24.71
N VAL A 127 -19.93 7.81 24.97
CA VAL A 127 -19.45 8.84 25.90
C VAL A 127 -19.85 10.23 25.43
N VAL A 128 -19.55 10.58 24.17
CA VAL A 128 -19.89 11.90 23.61
C VAL A 128 -21.41 12.10 23.58
N ALA A 129 -22.19 11.09 23.16
CA ALA A 129 -23.64 11.15 23.15
C ALA A 129 -24.22 11.38 24.56
N SER A 130 -23.67 10.70 25.57
CA SER A 130 -24.08 10.86 26.98
C SER A 130 -23.79 12.27 27.50
N CYS A 131 -22.62 12.83 27.18
CA CYS A 131 -22.29 14.22 27.53
C CYS A 131 -23.26 15.21 26.87
N LEU A 132 -23.58 15.02 25.59
CA LEU A 132 -24.52 15.87 24.86
C LEU A 132 -25.94 15.83 25.46
N ALA A 133 -26.43 14.64 25.81
CA ALA A 133 -27.73 14.48 26.44
C ALA A 133 -27.79 15.19 27.81
N ALA A 134 -26.70 15.12 28.59
CA ALA A 134 -26.60 15.77 29.90
C ALA A 134 -26.55 17.31 29.82
N ASP A 135 -25.92 17.87 28.78
CA ASP A 135 -25.75 19.31 28.60
C ASP A 135 -26.96 19.97 27.94
N ALA A 136 -27.43 19.43 26.81
CA ALA A 136 -28.49 20.03 26.00
C ALA A 136 -29.91 19.64 26.45
N GLY A 137 -30.05 18.65 27.34
CA GLY A 137 -31.35 18.10 27.74
C GLY A 137 -32.10 17.38 26.61
N HIS A 138 -31.42 17.07 25.51
CA HIS A 138 -31.97 16.35 24.36
C HIS A 138 -30.94 15.37 23.82
N GLU A 139 -31.36 14.14 23.55
CA GLU A 139 -30.54 13.10 22.95
C GLU A 139 -30.26 13.37 21.46
N ILE A 140 -29.24 12.72 20.90
CA ILE A 140 -29.00 12.76 19.46
C ILE A 140 -30.10 11.97 18.72
N ASP A 141 -30.52 12.44 17.55
CA ASP A 141 -31.49 11.72 16.73
C ASP A 141 -30.85 10.51 16.05
N ALA A 142 -29.61 10.66 15.56
CA ALA A 142 -28.89 9.60 14.87
C ALA A 142 -27.36 9.71 15.02
N LEU A 143 -26.70 8.55 14.97
CA LEU A 143 -25.25 8.45 14.80
C LEU A 143 -24.93 8.18 13.32
N ILE A 144 -24.35 9.15 12.63
CA ILE A 144 -23.95 9.00 11.23
C ILE A 144 -22.62 8.25 11.14
N ILE A 145 -22.61 7.11 10.45
CA ILE A 145 -21.42 6.28 10.26
C ILE A 145 -21.06 6.30 8.77
N CYS A 146 -19.96 6.99 8.45
CA CYS A 146 -19.44 7.09 7.08
C CYS A 146 -17.89 6.94 7.09
N PRO A 147 -17.38 5.70 6.98
CA PRO A 147 -15.94 5.43 6.97
C PRO A 147 -15.26 5.72 5.62
N ALA A 148 -16.02 6.11 4.60
CA ALA A 148 -15.52 6.35 3.26
C ALA A 148 -14.44 7.44 3.23
N PHE A 149 -13.32 7.11 2.59
CA PHE A 149 -12.22 8.01 2.31
C PHE A 149 -11.70 7.79 0.88
N PRO A 150 -12.47 8.24 -0.14
CA PRO A 150 -12.17 8.02 -1.55
C PRO A 150 -10.76 8.39 -2.01
N ASP A 151 -10.19 9.50 -1.53
CA ASP A 151 -8.81 9.93 -1.87
C ASP A 151 -7.77 8.89 -1.44
N ALA A 152 -8.07 8.14 -0.38
CA ALA A 152 -7.24 7.03 0.09
C ALA A 152 -7.73 5.67 -0.44
N GLY A 153 -8.68 5.63 -1.37
CA GLY A 153 -9.23 4.38 -1.93
C GLY A 153 -10.08 3.58 -0.95
N ARG A 154 -10.67 4.20 0.08
CA ARG A 154 -11.65 3.54 0.96
C ARG A 154 -13.04 3.98 0.58
N ILE A 155 -13.92 3.04 0.26
CA ILE A 155 -15.27 3.35 -0.23
C ILE A 155 -16.30 2.47 0.45
N THR A 156 -17.55 2.91 0.46
CA THR A 156 -18.68 2.11 0.95
C THR A 156 -19.73 2.01 -0.15
N VAL A 157 -20.15 0.79 -0.47
CA VAL A 157 -21.17 0.47 -1.47
C VAL A 157 -22.08 -0.62 -0.91
N ASP A 158 -23.39 -0.41 -0.98
CA ASP A 158 -24.41 -1.27 -0.40
C ASP A 158 -24.15 -1.59 1.08
N SER A 159 -23.77 -0.57 1.85
CA SER A 159 -23.35 -0.70 3.26
C SER A 159 -22.15 -1.64 3.51
N THR A 160 -21.47 -2.12 2.45
CA THR A 160 -20.24 -2.89 2.52
C THR A 160 -19.04 -1.97 2.33
N HIS A 161 -18.05 -2.06 3.22
CA HIS A 161 -16.86 -1.22 3.17
C HIS A 161 -15.71 -1.93 2.45
N TYR A 162 -15.04 -1.20 1.56
CA TYR A 162 -13.97 -1.70 0.71
C TYR A 162 -12.70 -0.85 0.82
N VAL A 163 -11.57 -1.51 0.63
CA VAL A 163 -10.24 -0.91 0.49
C VAL A 163 -9.71 -1.22 -0.91
N ARG A 164 -9.21 -0.20 -1.60
CA ARG A 164 -8.54 -0.36 -2.89
C ARG A 164 -7.26 -1.21 -2.72
N GLY A 165 -7.17 -2.28 -3.49
CA GLY A 165 -5.96 -3.12 -3.59
C GLY A 165 -5.00 -2.63 -4.67
N GLU A 166 -4.08 -3.48 -5.10
CA GLU A 166 -3.23 -3.18 -6.26
C GLU A 166 -4.10 -3.14 -7.54
N GLY A 167 -3.89 -2.12 -8.39
CA GLY A 167 -4.72 -1.87 -9.58
C GLY A 167 -5.99 -1.04 -9.33
N GLU A 168 -7.10 -1.41 -9.99
CA GLU A 168 -8.43 -0.78 -9.85
C GLU A 168 -9.43 -1.65 -9.06
N LEU A 169 -8.95 -2.71 -8.40
CA LEU A 169 -9.76 -3.65 -7.64
C LEU A 169 -10.02 -3.18 -6.20
N TYR A 170 -11.22 -3.48 -5.69
CA TYR A 170 -11.65 -3.15 -4.34
C TYR A 170 -11.90 -4.42 -3.51
N HIS A 171 -11.15 -4.55 -2.42
CA HIS A 171 -11.23 -5.67 -1.49
C HIS A 171 -12.20 -5.32 -0.36
N PRO A 172 -13.15 -6.20 0.00
CA PRO A 172 -13.92 -6.06 1.23
C PRO A 172 -12.95 -5.89 2.41
N VAL A 173 -13.22 -4.94 3.29
CA VAL A 173 -12.28 -4.55 4.34
C VAL A 173 -11.91 -5.71 5.29
N ALA A 174 -12.81 -6.67 5.51
CA ALA A 174 -12.52 -7.87 6.32
C ALA A 174 -11.55 -8.85 5.65
N ALA A 175 -11.32 -8.74 4.35
CA ALA A 175 -10.36 -9.55 3.60
C ALA A 175 -8.97 -8.89 3.50
N THR A 176 -8.70 -7.89 4.33
CA THR A 176 -7.45 -7.13 4.34
C THR A 176 -6.75 -7.27 5.68
N GLU A 177 -5.46 -6.92 5.75
CA GLU A 177 -4.67 -6.98 6.97
C GLU A 177 -5.21 -6.10 8.12
N PHE A 178 -6.10 -5.15 7.81
CA PHE A 178 -6.72 -4.29 8.82
C PHE A 178 -7.73 -5.04 9.71
N ALA A 179 -8.27 -6.16 9.21
CA ALA A 179 -9.23 -7.01 9.91
C ALA A 179 -8.54 -7.86 11.00
N ASP A 180 -7.27 -8.20 10.80
CA ASP A 180 -6.42 -8.99 11.71
C ASP A 180 -5.78 -8.14 12.82
N ASP A 181 -6.25 -6.90 13.02
CA ASP A 181 -5.72 -6.02 14.06
C ASP A 181 -5.91 -6.66 15.46
N PRO A 182 -4.84 -6.77 16.28
CA PRO A 182 -4.91 -7.53 17.54
C PRO A 182 -5.79 -6.87 18.60
N VAL A 183 -6.11 -5.57 18.45
CA VAL A 183 -6.92 -4.80 19.40
C VAL A 183 -8.32 -4.54 18.83
N PHE A 184 -8.39 -4.19 17.55
CA PHE A 184 -9.61 -3.72 16.91
C PHE A 184 -10.10 -4.60 15.76
N GLY A 185 -9.63 -5.86 15.67
CA GLY A 185 -10.00 -6.79 14.63
C GLY A 185 -11.51 -7.05 14.52
N PHE A 186 -11.91 -7.49 13.33
CA PHE A 186 -13.29 -7.76 12.93
C PHE A 186 -13.31 -8.76 11.76
N ASP A 187 -14.44 -9.42 11.50
CA ASP A 187 -14.57 -10.50 10.51
C ASP A 187 -15.60 -10.23 9.40
N THR A 188 -16.26 -9.07 9.44
CA THR A 188 -17.27 -8.66 8.45
C THR A 188 -16.91 -7.35 7.75
N SER A 189 -17.29 -7.24 6.48
CA SER A 189 -17.18 -6.01 5.68
C SER A 189 -18.49 -5.22 5.61
N SER A 190 -19.60 -5.82 6.06
CA SER A 190 -20.90 -5.17 6.18
C SER A 190 -20.87 -4.25 7.40
N ILE A 191 -21.01 -2.94 7.20
CA ILE A 191 -21.00 -1.96 8.30
C ILE A 191 -22.13 -2.24 9.31
N PRO A 192 -23.36 -2.62 8.91
CA PRO A 192 -24.42 -3.03 9.85
C PRO A 192 -24.02 -4.21 10.73
N GLU A 193 -23.44 -5.27 10.16
CA GLU A 193 -22.98 -6.44 10.92
C GLU A 193 -21.79 -6.08 11.82
N TRP A 194 -20.90 -5.21 11.34
CA TRP A 194 -19.80 -4.68 12.14
C TRP A 194 -20.32 -3.88 13.34
N ILE A 195 -21.36 -3.05 13.17
CA ILE A 195 -22.01 -2.34 14.29
C ILE A 195 -22.57 -3.33 15.31
N GLU A 196 -23.28 -4.36 14.86
CA GLU A 196 -23.84 -5.40 15.73
C GLU A 196 -22.71 -6.11 16.51
N GLN A 197 -21.66 -6.54 15.82
CA GLN A 197 -20.49 -7.16 16.42
C GLN A 197 -19.83 -6.27 17.47
N ARG A 198 -19.53 -5.01 17.13
CA ARG A 198 -18.83 -4.07 18.02
C ARG A 198 -19.66 -3.64 19.21
N THR A 199 -20.98 -3.65 19.09
CA THR A 199 -21.90 -3.33 20.19
C THR A 199 -22.28 -4.54 21.03
N GLY A 200 -21.76 -5.74 20.70
CA GLY A 200 -22.11 -6.99 21.38
C GLY A 200 -23.59 -7.36 21.22
N GLY A 201 -24.19 -7.02 20.08
CA GLY A 201 -25.60 -7.24 19.77
C GLY A 201 -26.57 -6.22 20.39
N ARG A 202 -26.08 -5.17 21.06
CA ARG A 202 -26.94 -4.11 21.60
C ARG A 202 -27.66 -3.31 20.51
N ILE A 203 -27.04 -3.18 19.33
CA ILE A 203 -27.64 -2.53 18.16
C ILE A 203 -27.70 -3.54 17.03
N THR A 204 -28.91 -3.94 16.65
CA THR A 204 -29.16 -4.89 15.55
C THR A 204 -29.86 -4.24 14.34
N GLU A 205 -30.43 -3.05 14.54
CA GLU A 205 -31.10 -2.28 13.50
C GLU A 205 -30.35 -0.99 13.20
N VAL A 206 -30.22 -0.68 11.91
CA VAL A 206 -29.60 0.55 11.41
C VAL A 206 -30.42 1.11 10.25
N VAL A 207 -30.35 2.42 10.05
CA VAL A 207 -30.84 3.06 8.83
C VAL A 207 -29.74 3.01 7.78
N ARG A 208 -30.07 2.63 6.55
CA ARG A 208 -29.13 2.60 5.43
C ARG A 208 -29.45 3.74 4.46
N ILE A 209 -28.44 4.51 4.10
CA ILE A 209 -28.49 5.46 2.99
C ILE A 209 -27.47 4.96 1.97
N THR A 210 -27.92 4.14 1.02
CA THR A 210 -27.04 3.63 -0.04
C THR A 210 -26.76 4.72 -1.07
N LEU A 211 -25.88 4.44 -2.04
CA LEU A 211 -25.66 5.34 -3.16
C LEU A 211 -26.97 5.68 -3.91
N ALA A 212 -27.93 4.75 -3.98
CA ALA A 212 -29.22 4.99 -4.63
C ALA A 212 -30.03 6.06 -3.89
N GLU A 213 -30.18 5.94 -2.56
CA GLU A 213 -30.93 6.94 -1.77
C GLU A 213 -30.18 8.27 -1.67
N LEU A 214 -28.85 8.24 -1.58
CA LEU A 214 -28.03 9.44 -1.49
C LEU A 214 -28.12 10.27 -2.78
N ARG A 215 -27.90 9.63 -3.94
CA ARG A 215 -27.83 10.30 -5.24
C ARG A 215 -29.19 10.67 -5.81
N SER A 216 -30.27 10.00 -5.39
CA SER A 216 -31.65 10.38 -5.74
C SER A 216 -32.20 11.55 -4.92
N GLY A 217 -31.50 11.97 -3.86
CA GLY A 217 -31.95 13.03 -2.96
C GLY A 217 -32.97 12.58 -1.91
N ALA A 218 -33.13 11.27 -1.69
CA ALA A 218 -34.02 10.73 -0.66
C ALA A 218 -33.44 10.82 0.77
N ALA A 219 -32.12 11.02 0.90
CA ALA A 219 -31.40 11.06 2.17
C ALA A 219 -32.01 12.00 3.26
N PRO A 220 -32.43 13.25 2.98
CA PRO A 220 -33.01 14.12 4.00
C PRO A 220 -34.24 13.52 4.68
N GLU A 221 -35.13 12.87 3.91
CA GLU A 221 -36.35 12.26 4.45
C GLU A 221 -36.08 10.99 5.25
N LEU A 222 -35.02 10.26 4.93
CA LEU A 222 -34.56 9.11 5.73
C LEU A 222 -33.95 9.56 7.06
N LEU A 223 -33.13 10.61 7.02
CA LEU A 223 -32.55 11.22 8.21
C LEU A 223 -33.63 11.75 9.17
N LEU A 224 -34.73 12.30 8.64
CA LEU A 224 -35.86 12.75 9.45
C LEU A 224 -36.63 11.62 10.15
N ARG A 225 -36.48 10.37 9.72
CA ARG A 225 -37.11 9.21 10.36
C ARG A 225 -36.25 8.58 11.44
N ALA A 226 -34.95 8.92 11.47
CA ALA A 226 -34.05 8.46 12.51
C ALA A 226 -34.36 9.16 13.84
N SER A 227 -34.28 8.41 14.93
CA SER A 227 -34.51 8.90 16.30
C SER A 227 -33.83 7.99 17.32
N GLY A 228 -33.55 8.50 18.52
CA GLY A 228 -33.01 7.70 19.63
C GLY A 228 -31.58 7.22 19.39
N GLY A 229 -30.78 8.01 18.67
CA GLY A 229 -29.38 7.71 18.38
C GLY A 229 -29.15 6.52 17.45
N ILE A 230 -30.17 6.07 16.71
CA ILE A 230 -30.03 4.94 15.78
C ILE A 230 -28.88 5.19 14.79
N PRO A 231 -27.98 4.21 14.55
CA PRO A 231 -26.94 4.38 13.55
C PRO A 231 -27.50 4.51 12.15
N VAL A 232 -26.97 5.46 11.39
CA VAL A 232 -27.25 5.67 9.97
C VAL A 232 -25.96 5.37 9.21
N VAL A 233 -25.95 4.24 8.50
CA VAL A 233 -24.83 3.83 7.63
C VAL A 233 -24.98 4.50 6.28
N VAL A 234 -23.93 5.19 5.84
CA VAL A 234 -23.97 5.94 4.57
C VAL A 234 -22.89 5.47 3.60
N ASP A 235 -23.33 5.15 2.38
CA ASP A 235 -22.45 4.84 1.27
C ASP A 235 -21.80 6.09 0.68
N ALA A 236 -20.55 5.98 0.23
CA ALA A 236 -19.88 7.02 -0.54
C ALA A 236 -18.66 6.42 -1.25
N VAL A 237 -18.46 6.84 -2.50
CA VAL A 237 -17.31 6.40 -3.32
C VAL A 237 -16.47 7.56 -3.86
N CYS A 238 -16.98 8.78 -3.78
CA CYS A 238 -16.31 10.00 -4.24
C CYS A 238 -16.63 11.19 -3.32
N GLU A 239 -15.95 12.32 -3.55
CA GLU A 239 -16.15 13.52 -2.72
C GLU A 239 -17.53 14.14 -2.92
N GLU A 240 -18.09 14.05 -4.13
CA GLU A 240 -19.41 14.54 -4.47
C GLU A 240 -20.51 13.82 -3.67
N ASP A 241 -20.36 12.51 -3.42
CA ASP A 241 -21.28 11.77 -2.54
C ASP A 241 -21.23 12.31 -1.10
N LEU A 242 -20.02 12.57 -0.59
CA LEU A 242 -19.83 13.12 0.76
C LEU A 242 -20.40 14.55 0.87
N ARG A 243 -20.29 15.36 -0.18
CA ARG A 243 -20.89 16.71 -0.23
C ARG A 243 -22.42 16.63 -0.32
N GLN A 244 -22.96 15.69 -1.10
CA GLN A 244 -24.39 15.42 -1.15
C GLN A 244 -24.93 15.00 0.23
N LEU A 245 -24.18 14.18 0.97
CA LEU A 245 -24.50 13.82 2.34
C LEU A 245 -24.50 15.06 3.25
N ALA A 246 -23.51 15.94 3.14
CA ALA A 246 -23.46 17.19 3.90
C ALA A 246 -24.71 18.06 3.67
N LEU A 247 -25.12 18.22 2.41
CA LEU A 247 -26.36 18.96 2.08
C LEU A 247 -27.61 18.29 2.68
N ALA A 248 -27.69 16.96 2.66
CA ALA A 248 -28.80 16.24 3.25
C ALA A 248 -28.88 16.38 4.78
N LEU A 249 -27.73 16.33 5.44
CA LEU A 249 -27.60 16.57 6.88
C LEU A 249 -28.02 18.00 7.24
N TYR A 250 -27.54 19.00 6.49
CA TYR A 250 -27.92 20.39 6.70
C TYR A 250 -29.42 20.63 6.58
N ALA A 251 -30.07 20.01 5.58
CA ALA A 251 -31.51 20.09 5.40
C ALA A 251 -32.30 19.41 6.54
N ALA A 252 -31.80 18.30 7.09
CA ALA A 252 -32.45 17.62 8.22
C ALA A 252 -32.27 18.39 9.53
N GLU A 253 -31.09 18.97 9.76
CA GLU A 253 -30.78 19.83 10.91
C GLU A 253 -31.59 21.13 10.91
N GLU A 254 -31.84 21.74 9.74
CA GLU A 254 -32.75 22.90 9.61
C GLU A 254 -34.17 22.59 10.08
N ARG A 255 -34.55 21.31 10.04
CA ARG A 255 -35.82 20.79 10.53
C ARG A 255 -35.73 20.27 11.96
N GLY A 256 -34.66 20.62 12.68
CA GLY A 256 -34.49 20.39 14.11
C GLY A 256 -33.75 19.11 14.48
N ARG A 257 -33.22 18.34 13.52
CA ARG A 257 -32.45 17.12 13.83
C ARG A 257 -31.05 17.42 14.36
N ARG A 258 -30.54 16.55 15.22
CA ARG A 258 -29.18 16.59 15.77
C ARG A 258 -28.46 15.28 15.55
N PHE A 259 -27.23 15.38 15.08
CA PHE A 259 -26.43 14.23 14.69
C PHE A 259 -25.11 14.18 15.46
N LEU A 260 -24.66 12.96 15.74
CA LEU A 260 -23.27 12.66 16.09
C LEU A 260 -22.63 11.99 14.87
N PHE A 261 -21.36 12.26 14.61
CA PHE A 261 -20.68 11.68 13.45
C PHE A 261 -19.56 10.73 13.89
N ARG A 262 -19.48 9.55 13.28
CA ARG A 262 -18.29 8.69 13.26
C ARG A 262 -17.82 8.55 11.82
N VAL A 263 -16.72 9.20 11.47
CA VAL A 263 -16.37 9.47 10.06
C VAL A 263 -14.87 9.39 9.78
N ALA A 264 -14.53 9.27 8.50
CA ALA A 264 -13.16 9.38 8.02
C ALA A 264 -12.78 10.84 7.65
N PRO A 265 -11.48 11.15 7.41
CA PRO A 265 -10.99 12.52 7.21
C PRO A 265 -11.65 13.30 6.08
N GLN A 266 -11.99 12.65 4.96
CA GLN A 266 -12.52 13.34 3.79
C GLN A 266 -13.96 13.83 4.00
N PHE A 267 -14.73 13.18 4.87
CA PHE A 267 -16.06 13.67 5.26
C PHE A 267 -15.96 15.07 5.88
N ILE A 268 -14.97 15.33 6.75
CA ILE A 268 -14.80 16.64 7.39
C ILE A 268 -14.60 17.73 6.33
N ARG A 269 -13.72 17.51 5.34
CA ARG A 269 -13.52 18.44 4.22
C ARG A 269 -14.83 18.71 3.48
N ALA A 270 -15.54 17.64 3.09
CA ALA A 270 -16.78 17.73 2.33
C ALA A 270 -17.88 18.45 3.13
N TYR A 271 -18.04 18.13 4.41
CA TYR A 271 -19.01 18.71 5.33
C TYR A 271 -18.80 20.22 5.51
N LEU A 272 -17.55 20.65 5.67
CA LEU A 272 -17.21 22.06 5.81
C LEU A 272 -17.28 22.84 4.49
N GLY A 273 -17.54 22.16 3.36
CA GLY A 273 -17.58 22.77 2.04
C GLY A 273 -16.21 23.28 1.59
N GLN A 274 -15.13 22.60 1.95
CA GLN A 274 -13.78 22.97 1.51
C GLN A 274 -13.41 22.22 0.23
N ASP A 275 -12.85 22.91 -0.76
CA ASP A 275 -12.27 22.28 -1.95
C ASP A 275 -11.05 21.42 -1.56
N THR A 276 -10.70 20.44 -2.39
CA THR A 276 -9.45 19.68 -2.24
C THR A 276 -8.26 20.65 -2.18
N PRO A 277 -7.57 20.79 -1.03
CA PRO A 277 -6.53 21.80 -0.92
C PRO A 277 -5.33 21.45 -1.81
N PRO A 278 -4.79 22.40 -2.57
CA PRO A 278 -3.57 22.16 -3.33
C PRO A 278 -2.38 21.94 -2.38
N PRO A 279 -1.35 21.18 -2.80
CA PRO A 279 -0.12 21.05 -2.02
C PRO A 279 0.55 22.41 -1.79
N LEU A 280 1.02 22.63 -0.57
CA LEU A 280 1.83 23.78 -0.19
C LEU A 280 3.18 23.75 -0.90
N ARG A 281 3.67 24.93 -1.27
CA ARG A 281 4.97 25.12 -1.91
C ARG A 281 6.04 25.28 -0.86
N ALA A 282 7.29 25.05 -1.26
CA ALA A 282 8.46 25.30 -0.41
C ALA A 282 8.51 26.74 0.14
N SER A 283 8.06 27.73 -0.65
CA SER A 283 7.93 29.13 -0.21
C SER A 283 6.91 29.31 0.91
N ASP A 284 5.81 28.56 0.89
CA ASP A 284 4.78 28.64 1.92
C ASP A 284 5.33 28.10 3.25
N VAL A 285 6.15 27.04 3.19
CA VAL A 285 6.84 26.49 4.37
C VAL A 285 7.91 27.44 4.89
N GLU A 286 8.66 28.11 4.00
CA GLU A 286 9.68 29.09 4.42
C GLU A 286 9.05 30.28 5.14
N ALA A 287 7.90 30.78 4.65
CA ALA A 287 7.18 31.88 5.27
C ALA A 287 6.75 31.60 6.72
N LEU A 288 6.50 30.32 7.07
CA LEU A 288 6.19 29.94 8.46
C LEU A 288 7.36 30.12 9.42
N ARG A 289 8.59 30.19 8.91
CA ARG A 289 9.81 30.31 9.73
C ARG A 289 10.15 31.75 10.06
N GLU A 290 9.72 32.69 9.23
CA GLU A 290 10.07 34.11 9.34
C GLU A 290 9.64 34.66 10.71
N GLY A 291 10.58 35.24 11.46
CA GLY A 291 10.34 35.76 12.81
C GLY A 291 10.17 34.69 13.90
N GLY A 292 10.29 33.41 13.54
CA GLY A 292 10.06 32.27 14.44
C GLY A 292 11.35 31.54 14.85
N LYS A 293 11.21 30.46 15.64
CA LYS A 293 12.37 29.72 16.20
C LYS A 293 13.14 28.90 15.18
N ALA A 294 12.56 28.64 14.01
CA ALA A 294 13.24 27.98 12.91
C ALA A 294 13.98 28.96 11.97
N GLU A 295 13.90 30.27 12.20
CA GLU A 295 14.61 31.26 11.41
C GLU A 295 16.13 31.02 11.51
N GLY A 296 16.79 30.86 10.37
CA GLY A 296 18.22 30.53 10.31
C GLY A 296 18.60 29.10 10.73
N ALA A 297 17.64 28.27 11.18
CA ALA A 297 17.90 26.87 11.52
C ALA A 297 18.23 26.06 10.25
N LYS A 298 19.32 25.29 10.30
CA LYS A 298 19.84 24.56 9.13
C LYS A 298 19.28 23.16 8.96
N HIS A 299 19.04 22.45 10.06
CA HIS A 299 18.69 21.04 10.00
C HIS A 299 17.36 20.73 10.69
N GLY A 300 16.54 19.89 10.06
CA GLY A 300 15.30 19.37 10.61
C GLY A 300 15.44 17.99 11.24
N LEU A 301 14.34 17.54 11.81
CA LEU A 301 14.19 16.26 12.48
C LEU A 301 13.12 15.42 11.77
N VAL A 302 13.45 14.19 11.40
CA VAL A 302 12.52 13.22 10.82
C VAL A 302 12.36 12.08 11.82
N ILE A 303 11.13 11.71 12.15
CA ILE A 303 10.82 10.64 13.11
C ILE A 303 10.01 9.59 12.38
N VAL A 304 10.55 8.37 12.34
CA VAL A 304 9.95 7.25 11.61
C VAL A 304 9.56 6.14 12.57
N GLY A 305 8.26 5.84 12.59
CA GLY A 305 7.66 4.78 13.39
C GLY A 305 7.91 3.35 12.89
N LYS A 306 6.96 2.45 13.17
CA LYS A 306 6.97 1.04 12.74
C LYS A 306 7.38 0.95 11.27
N ALA A 307 8.49 0.26 11.02
CA ALA A 307 9.05 0.14 9.69
C ALA A 307 8.27 -0.94 8.90
N SER A 308 7.48 -0.50 7.91
CA SER A 308 6.91 -1.35 6.86
C SER A 308 7.85 -1.40 5.66
N GLY A 309 7.60 -2.30 4.71
CA GLY A 309 8.36 -2.36 3.45
C GLY A 309 8.39 -1.00 2.72
N LEU A 310 7.26 -0.28 2.70
CA LEU A 310 7.17 1.07 2.13
C LEU A 310 8.02 2.08 2.92
N THR A 311 7.98 2.04 4.25
CA THR A 311 8.81 2.92 5.10
C THR A 311 10.30 2.75 4.83
N TYR A 312 10.78 1.51 4.66
CA TYR A 312 12.19 1.25 4.32
C TYR A 312 12.58 1.79 2.95
N ARG A 313 11.73 1.61 1.93
CA ARG A 313 11.98 2.14 0.58
C ARG A 313 12.04 3.67 0.58
N GLN A 314 11.18 4.32 1.36
CA GLN A 314 11.18 5.78 1.49
C GLN A 314 12.35 6.35 2.28
N LEU A 315 12.79 5.65 3.34
CA LEU A 315 14.05 5.98 4.00
C LEU A 315 15.24 5.81 3.05
N ARG A 316 15.25 4.75 2.24
CA ARG A 316 16.29 4.54 1.22
C ARG A 316 16.30 5.67 0.18
N ALA A 317 15.15 6.12 -0.30
CA ALA A 317 15.06 7.26 -1.21
C ALA A 317 15.61 8.54 -0.56
N LEU A 318 15.23 8.83 0.69
CA LEU A 318 15.72 9.98 1.43
C LEU A 318 17.25 9.94 1.61
N ARG A 319 17.82 8.78 1.96
CA ARG A 319 19.28 8.56 2.06
C ARG A 319 20.03 8.84 0.76
N ARG A 320 19.42 8.52 -0.39
CA ARG A 320 20.04 8.79 -1.70
C ARG A 320 20.13 10.29 -2.02
N ARG A 321 19.20 11.10 -1.50
CA ARG A 321 19.12 12.54 -1.83
C ARG A 321 19.90 13.43 -0.87
N ARG A 322 20.10 13.00 0.39
CA ARG A 322 20.64 13.85 1.47
C ARG A 322 21.62 13.09 2.35
N GLY A 323 22.62 13.82 2.87
CA GLY A 323 23.34 13.39 4.06
C GLY A 323 22.43 13.43 5.28
N LEU A 324 22.36 12.32 6.04
CA LEU A 324 21.47 12.15 7.17
C LEU A 324 22.24 11.55 8.35
N ARG A 325 21.99 12.07 9.55
CA ARG A 325 22.39 11.41 10.79
C ARG A 325 21.25 10.55 11.30
N GLU A 326 21.38 9.24 11.17
CA GLU A 326 20.44 8.31 11.79
C GLU A 326 20.80 8.05 13.26
N VAL A 327 19.81 8.19 14.13
CA VAL A 327 19.92 7.86 15.55
C VAL A 327 18.82 6.88 15.90
N GLU A 328 19.22 5.78 16.49
CA GLU A 328 18.35 4.66 16.77
C GLU A 328 17.79 4.71 18.19
N ILE A 329 16.47 4.57 18.31
CA ILE A 329 15.76 4.46 19.57
C ILE A 329 15.54 2.98 19.87
N LYS A 330 16.31 2.45 20.82
CA LYS A 330 16.19 1.06 21.28
C LYS A 330 14.97 0.91 22.17
N LEU A 331 13.94 0.22 21.69
CA LEU A 331 12.69 0.02 22.43
C LEU A 331 12.90 -0.65 23.80
N PRO A 332 13.71 -1.74 23.93
CA PRO A 332 13.95 -2.35 25.24
C PRO A 332 14.59 -1.38 26.24
N ALA A 333 15.46 -0.48 25.77
CA ALA A 333 16.12 0.49 26.64
C ALA A 333 15.17 1.56 27.17
N LEU A 334 14.06 1.86 26.47
CA LEU A 334 13.04 2.79 26.97
C LEU A 334 12.21 2.20 28.12
N ILE A 335 12.14 0.87 28.22
CA ILE A 335 11.30 0.17 29.18
C ILE A 335 12.10 -0.53 30.28
N ASP A 336 13.40 -0.36 30.37
CA ASP A 336 14.20 -0.93 31.45
C ASP A 336 15.01 0.14 32.20
N GLN A 337 15.90 -0.32 33.08
CA GLN A 337 16.76 0.52 33.92
C GLN A 337 17.73 1.42 33.13
N ARG A 338 17.95 1.17 31.84
CA ARG A 338 18.83 1.96 30.96
C ARG A 338 18.15 3.22 30.42
N ARG A 339 16.85 3.40 30.67
CA ARG A 339 16.02 4.46 30.09
C ARG A 339 16.64 5.85 30.13
N ALA A 340 17.09 6.33 31.30
CA ALA A 340 17.63 7.68 31.43
C ALA A 340 18.89 7.86 30.56
N MET A 341 19.84 6.93 30.68
CA MET A 341 21.08 6.95 29.91
C MET A 341 20.84 6.86 28.39
N HIS A 342 19.89 6.01 27.97
CA HIS A 342 19.55 5.87 26.54
C HIS A 342 18.89 7.13 25.97
N ILE A 343 18.00 7.77 26.73
CA ILE A 343 17.39 9.05 26.35
C ILE A 343 18.48 10.12 26.17
N ASP A 344 19.39 10.25 27.14
CA ASP A 344 20.48 11.24 27.09
C ASP A 344 21.43 10.96 25.91
N GLU A 345 21.76 9.70 25.63
CA GLU A 345 22.58 9.30 24.48
C GLU A 345 21.94 9.73 23.15
N VAL A 346 20.65 9.41 22.97
CA VAL A 346 19.92 9.76 21.75
C VAL A 346 19.86 11.28 21.56
N ILE A 347 19.58 12.04 22.63
CA ILE A 347 19.56 13.50 22.60
C ILE A 347 20.93 14.04 22.21
N ALA A 348 22.01 13.58 22.85
CA ALA A 348 23.37 14.05 22.58
C ALA A 348 23.78 13.80 21.12
N ARG A 349 23.50 12.60 20.59
CA ARG A 349 23.81 12.24 19.19
C ARG A 349 23.03 13.06 18.18
N ALA A 350 21.76 13.33 18.46
CA ALA A 350 20.92 14.17 17.60
C ALA A 350 21.33 15.66 17.68
N ALA A 351 21.70 16.15 18.88
CA ALA A 351 22.11 17.53 19.08
C ALA A 351 23.41 17.88 18.33
N GLN A 352 24.38 16.94 18.32
CA GLN A 352 25.70 17.10 17.70
C GLN A 352 25.71 16.95 16.16
N ALA A 353 24.56 16.69 15.53
CA ALA A 353 24.51 16.44 14.09
C ALA A 353 24.60 17.72 13.24
N ASP A 354 25.51 17.72 12.26
CA ASP A 354 25.62 18.75 11.21
C ASP A 354 24.74 18.46 9.97
N GLU A 355 23.82 17.50 10.10
CA GLU A 355 22.93 17.01 9.04
C GLU A 355 21.49 16.96 9.56
N HIS A 356 20.52 16.69 8.68
CA HIS A 356 19.17 16.32 9.13
C HIS A 356 19.23 15.02 9.94
N VAL A 357 18.50 14.99 11.06
CA VAL A 357 18.47 13.82 11.95
C VAL A 357 17.27 12.96 11.63
N VAL A 358 17.48 11.64 11.53
CA VAL A 358 16.40 10.65 11.43
C VAL A 358 16.39 9.81 12.70
N LEU A 359 15.30 9.87 13.47
CA LEU A 359 15.04 8.97 14.58
C LEU A 359 14.28 7.74 14.09
N ARG A 360 14.83 6.55 14.33
CA ARG A 360 14.22 5.26 13.96
C ARG A 360 14.15 4.32 15.16
N PHE A 361 13.08 3.54 15.29
CA PHE A 361 12.96 2.53 16.35
C PHE A 361 13.64 1.21 15.97
N SER A 362 14.39 0.59 16.89
CA SER A 362 15.02 -0.72 16.69
C SER A 362 14.13 -1.89 17.12
N ARG A 363 14.27 -3.06 16.47
CA ARG A 363 13.55 -4.32 16.76
C ARG A 363 14.42 -5.44 17.36
N GLU A 364 15.56 -5.13 17.99
CA GLU A 364 16.35 -6.18 18.64
C GLU A 364 15.57 -6.79 19.84
N GLY A 365 15.27 -8.10 19.75
CA GLY A 365 14.97 -8.94 20.92
C GLY A 365 13.51 -9.08 21.38
N SER A 366 12.50 -8.81 20.55
CA SER A 366 11.10 -9.19 20.86
C SER A 366 10.61 -10.33 19.97
N SER A 367 10.37 -11.48 20.60
CA SER A 367 9.58 -12.57 20.05
C SER A 367 8.11 -12.14 19.97
N GLY A 368 7.59 -11.91 18.76
CA GLY A 368 6.15 -11.78 18.51
C GLY A 368 5.70 -10.45 17.89
N ASP A 369 4.59 -10.54 17.15
CA ASP A 369 3.79 -9.49 16.52
C ASP A 369 3.09 -8.55 17.52
N ALA A 370 3.73 -8.21 18.64
CA ALA A 370 3.17 -7.22 19.55
C ALA A 370 3.11 -5.86 18.84
N ASP A 371 1.91 -5.46 18.46
CA ASP A 371 1.64 -4.13 17.95
C ASP A 371 1.93 -3.12 19.07
N TYR A 372 3.00 -2.37 18.92
CA TYR A 372 3.40 -1.32 19.85
C TYR A 372 2.46 -0.11 19.73
N SER A 373 1.14 -0.30 19.87
CA SER A 373 0.20 0.79 20.18
C SER A 373 0.68 1.39 21.50
N LEU A 374 1.49 2.45 21.39
CA LEU A 374 2.60 2.77 22.29
C LEU A 374 2.30 2.52 23.77
N ASP A 375 3.00 1.53 24.35
CA ASP A 375 3.28 1.48 25.79
C ASP A 375 3.58 2.90 26.30
N GLU A 376 2.88 3.33 27.35
CA GLU A 376 2.99 4.66 27.94
C GLU A 376 4.46 5.06 28.20
N ARG A 377 5.30 4.07 28.52
CA ARG A 377 6.75 4.26 28.73
C ARG A 377 7.45 4.57 27.42
N ILE A 378 7.11 3.91 26.32
CA ILE A 378 7.67 4.25 24.99
C ILE A 378 7.24 5.66 24.59
N ALA A 379 5.97 6.03 24.79
CA ALA A 379 5.45 7.36 24.45
C ALA A 379 6.11 8.48 25.25
N SER A 380 6.19 8.31 26.57
CA SER A 380 6.88 9.24 27.45
C SER A 380 8.39 9.31 27.18
N GLY A 381 9.00 8.21 26.74
CA GLY A 381 10.41 8.16 26.34
C GLY A 381 10.69 8.95 25.07
N LEU A 382 9.88 8.74 24.03
CA LEU A 382 9.95 9.53 22.79
C LEU A 382 9.71 11.02 23.07
N LEU A 383 8.73 11.34 23.91
CA LEU A 383 8.44 12.71 24.32
C LEU A 383 9.65 13.37 25.00
N ALA A 384 10.34 12.66 25.90
CA ALA A 384 11.56 13.16 26.55
C ALA A 384 12.69 13.39 25.54
N ILE A 385 12.90 12.45 24.61
CA ILE A 385 13.92 12.57 23.55
C ILE A 385 13.66 13.80 22.68
N VAL A 386 12.45 13.94 22.14
CA VAL A 386 12.13 15.07 21.24
C VAL A 386 12.23 16.40 21.98
N ARG A 387 11.74 16.49 23.23
CA ARG A 387 11.91 17.69 24.07
C ARG A 387 13.38 18.04 24.28
N GLY A 388 14.21 17.05 24.59
CA GLY A 388 15.65 17.24 24.77
C GLY A 388 16.33 17.76 23.51
N ILE A 389 15.98 17.22 22.34
CA ILE A 389 16.53 17.67 21.05
C ILE A 389 16.14 19.13 20.75
N VAL A 390 14.85 19.47 20.92
CA VAL A 390 14.34 20.84 20.68
C VAL A 390 14.97 21.84 21.66
N ALA A 391 15.23 21.43 22.90
CA ALA A 391 15.91 22.27 23.89
C ALA A 391 17.40 22.44 23.58
N ALA A 392 18.05 21.42 23.02
CA ALA A 392 19.48 21.45 22.70
C ALA A 392 19.80 22.24 21.42
N ARG A 393 18.87 22.36 20.47
CA ARG A 393 19.10 23.06 19.20
C ARG A 393 17.81 23.51 18.50
N PRO A 394 17.85 24.61 17.75
CA PRO A 394 16.74 24.97 16.86
C PRO A 394 16.61 23.95 15.72
N LEU A 395 15.36 23.66 15.34
CA LEU A 395 15.03 22.74 14.26
C LEU A 395 14.42 23.50 13.07
N ARG A 396 14.89 23.19 11.86
CA ARG A 396 14.38 23.81 10.62
C ARG A 396 12.94 23.37 10.30
N PHE A 397 12.62 22.13 10.62
CA PHE A 397 11.31 21.50 10.46
C PHE A 397 11.27 20.23 11.31
N VAL A 398 10.08 19.70 11.52
CA VAL A 398 9.87 18.36 12.07
C VAL A 398 8.93 17.58 11.17
N VAL A 399 9.32 16.39 10.74
CA VAL A 399 8.46 15.46 10.00
C VAL A 399 8.23 14.24 10.87
N SER A 400 6.98 13.96 11.22
CA SER A 400 6.62 12.75 11.95
C SER A 400 5.83 11.81 11.05
N ARG A 401 6.31 10.58 10.92
CA ARG A 401 5.63 9.53 10.17
C ARG A 401 4.97 8.51 11.09
N GLY A 402 3.65 8.41 10.95
CA GLY A 402 2.75 7.58 11.76
C GLY A 402 1.82 8.44 12.60
N GLY A 403 0.50 8.19 12.52
CA GLY A 403 -0.53 9.04 13.16
C GLY A 403 -0.38 9.13 14.67
N ALA A 404 -0.23 7.98 15.36
CA ALA A 404 -0.07 7.94 16.82
C ALA A 404 1.22 8.64 17.28
N ILE A 405 2.33 8.41 16.56
CA ILE A 405 3.63 9.04 16.85
C ILE A 405 3.56 10.55 16.65
N ALA A 406 2.90 11.01 15.59
CA ALA A 406 2.71 12.44 15.34
C ALA A 406 1.95 13.14 16.48
N THR A 407 0.95 12.51 17.10
CA THR A 407 0.29 13.05 18.30
C THR A 407 1.28 13.24 19.45
N THR A 408 2.11 12.22 19.74
CA THR A 408 3.14 12.31 20.79
C THR A 408 4.19 13.38 20.47
N VAL A 409 4.63 13.46 19.21
CA VAL A 409 5.60 14.45 18.75
C VAL A 409 5.05 15.87 18.87
N ALA A 410 3.80 16.13 18.48
CA ALA A 410 3.18 17.45 18.64
C ALA A 410 3.20 17.91 20.11
N ARG A 411 2.85 17.03 21.05
CA ARG A 411 2.91 17.29 22.50
C ARG A 411 4.36 17.47 23.00
N ALA A 412 5.31 16.75 22.42
CA ALA A 412 6.73 16.89 22.75
C ALA A 412 7.30 18.23 22.27
N LEU A 413 6.84 18.71 21.10
CA LEU A 413 7.13 20.04 20.57
C LEU A 413 6.46 21.17 21.39
N GLY A 414 5.61 20.83 22.36
CA GLY A 414 4.88 21.81 23.17
C GLY A 414 3.78 22.52 22.39
N VAL A 415 3.37 21.99 21.24
CA VAL A 415 2.24 22.51 20.47
C VAL A 415 0.99 22.29 21.28
N ARG A 416 0.36 23.35 21.78
CA ARG A 416 -0.98 23.29 22.43
C ARG A 416 -2.09 23.69 21.47
N ARG A 417 -1.82 24.74 20.69
CA ARG A 417 -2.69 25.38 19.70
C ARG A 417 -1.91 25.55 18.41
N ALA A 418 -2.51 25.21 17.28
CA ALA A 418 -1.89 25.30 15.98
C ALA A 418 -2.93 25.47 14.87
N TRP A 419 -2.45 25.81 13.69
CA TRP A 419 -3.22 25.82 12.45
C TRP A 419 -2.73 24.73 11.53
N VAL A 420 -3.66 23.94 10.98
CA VAL A 420 -3.39 23.09 9.82
C VAL A 420 -3.34 24.00 8.60
N ARG A 421 -2.18 24.16 7.94
CA ARG A 421 -2.05 25.06 6.78
C ARG A 421 -2.45 24.41 5.47
N GLY A 422 -2.36 23.09 5.40
CA GLY A 422 -2.70 22.32 4.22
C GLY A 422 -1.72 21.17 4.00
N PRO A 423 -1.89 20.41 2.91
CA PRO A 423 -1.08 19.25 2.62
C PRO A 423 0.25 19.62 1.95
N LEU A 424 1.31 18.84 2.17
CA LEU A 424 2.60 18.96 1.46
C LEU A 424 2.64 18.11 0.18
N LEU A 425 1.78 17.09 0.08
CA LEU A 425 1.62 16.24 -1.11
C LEU A 425 0.13 16.18 -1.48
N PRO A 426 -0.26 15.88 -2.74
CA PRO A 426 -1.67 15.79 -3.11
C PRO A 426 -2.46 14.85 -2.18
N GLY A 427 -3.44 15.41 -1.45
CA GLY A 427 -4.30 14.66 -0.52
C GLY A 427 -3.59 14.04 0.70
N ALA A 428 -2.33 14.41 0.97
CA ALA A 428 -1.51 13.74 1.99
C ALA A 428 -0.55 14.71 2.70
N VAL A 429 -0.14 14.32 3.92
CA VAL A 429 0.88 14.98 4.74
C VAL A 429 0.51 16.41 5.12
N SER A 430 -0.21 16.61 6.23
CA SER A 430 -0.59 17.96 6.67
C SER A 430 0.58 18.70 7.31
N LEU A 431 0.65 20.01 7.05
CA LEU A 431 1.60 20.92 7.69
C LEU A 431 0.91 21.73 8.79
N TRP A 432 1.44 21.69 10.00
CA TRP A 432 0.94 22.42 11.15
C TRP A 432 1.87 23.59 11.47
N GLN A 433 1.25 24.72 11.80
CA GLN A 433 1.92 25.90 12.36
C GLN A 433 1.46 26.10 13.80
N ALA A 434 2.37 25.95 14.76
CA ALA A 434 2.09 26.27 16.16
C ALA A 434 1.77 27.77 16.32
N GLU A 435 0.76 28.08 17.13
CA GLU A 435 0.42 29.47 17.45
C GLU A 435 1.49 30.11 18.34
N SER A 436 2.01 29.36 19.31
CA SER A 436 2.99 29.84 20.29
C SER A 436 3.80 28.70 20.90
N GLY A 437 4.84 29.04 21.65
CA GLY A 437 5.57 28.10 22.50
C GLY A 437 6.88 27.58 21.89
N PRO A 438 7.38 26.40 22.32
CA PRO A 438 8.67 25.87 21.86
C PRO A 438 8.75 25.58 20.35
N ALA A 439 7.60 25.36 19.70
CA ALA A 439 7.49 25.07 18.27
C ALA A 439 7.06 26.27 17.43
N GLU A 440 6.97 27.47 18.00
CA GLU A 440 6.57 28.67 17.27
C GLU A 440 7.51 28.92 16.09
N GLY A 441 6.92 28.98 14.90
CA GLY A 441 7.63 29.09 13.61
C GLY A 441 8.40 27.84 13.18
N VAL A 442 8.26 26.69 13.87
CA VAL A 442 8.82 25.40 13.43
C VAL A 442 7.76 24.66 12.61
N PRO A 443 7.95 24.46 11.30
CA PRO A 443 6.98 23.73 10.48
C PRO A 443 6.93 22.25 10.89
N PHE A 444 5.74 21.78 11.26
CA PHE A 444 5.53 20.40 11.71
C PHE A 444 4.66 19.63 10.71
N ALA A 445 5.25 18.67 10.00
CA ALA A 445 4.57 17.83 9.03
C ALA A 445 4.10 16.51 9.67
N VAL A 446 2.80 16.23 9.54
CA VAL A 446 2.16 14.99 10.00
C VAL A 446 1.94 14.06 8.82
N TYR A 447 2.74 13.00 8.74
CA TYR A 447 2.70 12.03 7.64
C TYR A 447 2.03 10.73 8.10
N ALA A 448 0.85 10.40 7.57
CA ALA A 448 0.22 9.09 7.73
C ALA A 448 1.10 7.93 7.22
N GLY A 449 1.17 6.82 7.95
CA GLY A 449 2.14 5.75 7.69
C GLY A 449 1.96 4.97 6.38
N SER A 450 0.74 4.89 5.87
CA SER A 450 0.31 4.04 4.75
C SER A 450 0.11 4.76 3.41
N ILE A 451 0.55 6.02 3.29
CA ILE A 451 0.27 6.86 2.12
C ILE A 451 1.57 7.24 1.39
N GLY A 452 1.51 7.38 0.08
CA GLY A 452 2.61 7.85 -0.77
C GLY A 452 3.45 6.71 -1.37
N ASP A 453 4.36 7.09 -2.26
CA ASP A 453 5.30 6.22 -2.97
C ASP A 453 6.70 6.26 -2.37
N ASP A 454 7.61 5.47 -2.95
CA ASP A 454 9.01 5.34 -2.52
C ASP A 454 9.75 6.69 -2.39
N GLU A 455 9.34 7.74 -3.10
CA GLU A 455 10.02 9.04 -3.08
C GLU A 455 9.32 10.07 -2.16
N SER A 456 8.11 9.78 -1.68
CA SER A 456 7.25 10.76 -0.99
C SER A 456 7.85 11.33 0.30
N LEU A 457 8.55 10.52 1.11
CA LEU A 457 9.23 11.04 2.32
C LEU A 457 10.37 11.99 1.95
N ALA A 458 11.11 11.68 0.88
CA ALA A 458 12.20 12.51 0.41
C ALA A 458 11.67 13.86 -0.09
N ASP A 459 10.57 13.85 -0.85
CA ASP A 459 9.90 15.06 -1.32
C ASP A 459 9.39 15.92 -0.16
N VAL A 460 8.74 15.32 0.84
CA VAL A 460 8.28 16.06 2.03
C VAL A 460 9.44 16.75 2.74
N VAL A 461 10.56 16.04 2.91
CA VAL A 461 11.77 16.61 3.53
C VAL A 461 12.38 17.69 2.65
N ASP A 462 12.39 17.53 1.33
CA ASP A 462 12.92 18.53 0.40
C ASP A 462 12.06 19.81 0.39
N ILE A 463 10.72 19.68 0.31
CA ILE A 463 9.78 20.80 0.45
C ILE A 463 9.99 21.49 1.80
N ALA A 464 10.04 20.71 2.88
CA ALA A 464 10.25 21.23 4.23
C ALA A 464 11.62 21.91 4.34
N ALA A 465 12.68 21.40 3.73
CA ALA A 465 14.01 22.01 3.76
C ALA A 465 14.12 23.27 2.87
N ASN A 466 13.08 23.58 2.07
CA ASN A 466 13.08 24.59 1.01
C ASN A 466 14.08 24.27 -0.10
N VAL A 467 14.05 23.03 -0.59
CA VAL A 467 14.87 22.58 -1.72
C VAL A 467 13.97 22.09 -2.85
N PRO A 468 14.28 22.41 -4.13
CA PRO A 468 13.50 21.95 -5.27
C PRO A 468 13.40 20.41 -5.29
N ILE A 469 12.19 19.91 -5.53
CA ILE A 469 11.95 18.49 -5.76
C ILE A 469 12.48 18.12 -7.15
N PRO A 470 13.21 17.00 -7.31
CA PRO A 470 13.60 16.52 -8.63
C PRO A 470 12.36 16.28 -9.50
N PRO A 471 12.42 16.55 -10.82
CA PRO A 471 11.34 16.20 -11.73
C PRO A 471 11.09 14.69 -11.67
N ARG A 472 9.86 14.31 -11.31
CA ARG A 472 9.41 12.92 -11.35
C ARG A 472 8.96 12.59 -12.78
N PRO A 473 9.18 11.37 -13.28
CA PRO A 473 8.37 10.89 -14.40
C PRO A 473 6.91 10.99 -13.97
N ALA A 474 6.07 11.63 -14.79
CA ALA A 474 4.67 11.79 -14.46
C ALA A 474 4.08 10.40 -14.14
N PRO A 475 3.28 10.25 -13.06
CA PRO A 475 2.45 9.06 -12.95
C PRO A 475 1.66 8.95 -14.24
N PHE A 476 1.58 7.75 -14.82
CA PHE A 476 0.80 7.51 -16.01
C PHE A 476 -0.66 7.87 -15.70
N VAL A 477 -1.06 9.07 -16.10
CA VAL A 477 -2.46 9.48 -16.14
C VAL A 477 -2.95 8.96 -17.48
N ALA A 478 -3.75 7.90 -17.48
CA ALA A 478 -4.51 7.53 -18.66
C ALA A 478 -5.23 8.80 -19.14
N PRO A 479 -5.11 9.19 -20.42
CA PRO A 479 -5.73 10.41 -20.89
C PRO A 479 -7.23 10.32 -20.65
N THR A 480 -7.74 11.18 -19.77
CA THR A 480 -9.16 11.41 -19.63
C THR A 480 -9.67 11.90 -20.99
N SER A 481 -10.59 11.15 -21.57
CA SER A 481 -11.23 11.48 -22.83
C SER A 481 -11.91 12.84 -22.72
N THR A 482 -11.24 13.86 -23.24
CA THR A 482 -11.88 15.15 -23.47
C THR A 482 -12.82 14.97 -24.67
N PRO A 483 -14.09 15.40 -24.61
CA PRO A 483 -14.99 15.27 -25.75
C PRO A 483 -14.47 16.15 -26.89
N LEU A 484 -13.97 15.54 -27.97
CA LEU A 484 -13.69 16.26 -29.21
C LEU A 484 -15.01 16.67 -29.85
N ALA A 485 -15.14 17.97 -30.14
CA ALA A 485 -16.23 18.55 -30.91
C ALA A 485 -16.35 17.90 -32.30
N PRO A 486 -17.56 17.82 -32.89
CA PRO A 486 -17.78 17.12 -34.15
C PRO A 486 -17.19 17.90 -35.33
N GLY A 487 -16.03 17.46 -35.82
CA GLY A 487 -15.41 17.91 -37.06
C GLY A 487 -15.52 16.84 -38.14
N SER A 488 -16.17 17.19 -39.24
CA SER A 488 -16.45 16.38 -40.42
C SER A 488 -15.19 15.90 -41.19
N ALA A 489 -15.04 14.59 -41.39
CA ALA A 489 -14.33 14.01 -42.53
C ALA A 489 -14.74 12.54 -42.76
N SER A 490 -14.97 12.18 -44.02
CA SER A 490 -15.46 10.89 -44.54
C SER A 490 -14.43 9.74 -44.43
N PRO A 491 -14.87 8.46 -44.50
CA PRO A 491 -14.07 7.30 -44.10
C PRO A 491 -13.20 6.75 -45.25
N GLY A 492 -11.93 6.47 -44.94
CA GLY A 492 -11.06 5.58 -45.69
C GLY A 492 -10.79 4.32 -44.86
N SER A 493 -11.18 3.17 -45.40
CA SER A 493 -11.14 1.85 -44.80
C SER A 493 -9.72 1.30 -44.58
N ALA A 494 -9.42 0.89 -43.35
CA ALA A 494 -8.49 -0.20 -43.04
C ALA A 494 -9.00 -0.89 -41.78
N THR A 495 -9.41 -2.15 -41.95
CA THR A 495 -9.97 -3.03 -40.92
C THR A 495 -8.89 -3.40 -39.90
N SER A 496 -9.04 -2.93 -38.67
CA SER A 496 -8.41 -3.52 -37.49
C SER A 496 -9.20 -4.78 -37.14
N ASP A 497 -8.60 -5.95 -37.34
CA ASP A 497 -9.20 -7.22 -36.91
C ASP A 497 -9.43 -7.19 -35.40
N GLN A 498 -10.70 -7.31 -35.02
CA GLN A 498 -11.15 -7.36 -33.65
C GLN A 498 -10.78 -8.73 -33.07
N ILE A 499 -9.87 -8.77 -32.11
CA ILE A 499 -9.71 -9.93 -31.21
C ILE A 499 -10.97 -9.97 -30.34
N ALA A 500 -11.94 -10.81 -30.73
CA ALA A 500 -13.19 -10.98 -30.01
C ALA A 500 -12.96 -11.76 -28.70
N ALA A 501 -13.32 -11.18 -27.57
CA ALA A 501 -13.36 -11.88 -26.29
C ALA A 501 -14.59 -12.80 -26.25
N SER A 502 -14.37 -14.11 -26.17
CA SER A 502 -15.42 -15.14 -25.97
C SER A 502 -15.44 -15.61 -24.51
N PRO A 503 -16.61 -15.99 -23.94
CA PRO A 503 -16.77 -16.28 -22.50
C PRO A 503 -16.26 -17.64 -22.02
N ASP A 504 -15.83 -18.54 -22.91
CA ASP A 504 -15.25 -19.85 -22.56
C ASP A 504 -13.82 -19.97 -23.13
N LYS A 505 -12.83 -19.37 -22.45
CA LYS A 505 -11.42 -19.49 -22.87
C LYS A 505 -10.88 -20.87 -22.47
N HIS A 506 -10.79 -21.78 -23.43
CA HIS A 506 -10.04 -23.03 -23.28
C HIS A 506 -8.53 -22.71 -23.17
N LEU A 507 -7.91 -23.09 -22.05
CA LEU A 507 -6.52 -22.79 -21.69
C LEU A 507 -5.70 -24.09 -21.61
N ALA A 508 -4.63 -24.18 -22.41
CA ALA A 508 -3.71 -25.29 -22.36
C ALA A 508 -2.41 -24.91 -21.64
N VAL A 509 -1.84 -25.84 -20.86
CA VAL A 509 -0.51 -25.68 -20.25
C VAL A 509 0.38 -26.83 -20.69
N ILE A 510 1.45 -26.50 -21.42
CA ILE A 510 2.45 -27.45 -21.92
C ILE A 510 3.73 -27.32 -21.10
N GLY A 511 4.11 -28.43 -20.45
CA GLY A 511 5.20 -28.49 -19.48
C GLY A 511 4.67 -28.41 -18.05
N LEU A 512 4.61 -29.56 -17.37
CA LEU A 512 4.16 -29.75 -15.99
C LEU A 512 5.35 -30.08 -15.07
N GLY A 513 6.50 -29.49 -15.36
CA GLY A 513 7.72 -29.60 -14.55
C GLY A 513 7.64 -28.86 -13.21
N ALA A 514 8.79 -28.63 -12.57
CA ALA A 514 8.87 -28.07 -11.22
C ALA A 514 8.11 -26.74 -11.02
N THR A 515 8.11 -25.87 -12.03
CA THR A 515 7.32 -24.61 -12.02
C THR A 515 6.03 -24.72 -12.82
N GLY A 516 5.99 -25.55 -13.87
CA GLY A 516 4.84 -25.67 -14.77
C GLY A 516 3.61 -26.31 -14.11
N LEU A 517 3.81 -27.35 -13.29
CA LEU A 517 2.72 -27.97 -12.55
C LEU A 517 2.08 -26.99 -11.54
N PRO A 518 2.83 -26.26 -10.69
CA PRO A 518 2.30 -25.17 -9.88
C PRO A 518 1.50 -24.11 -10.66
N ILE A 519 1.98 -23.72 -11.84
CA ILE A 519 1.28 -22.77 -12.73
C ILE A 519 -0.06 -23.37 -13.18
N ALA A 520 -0.06 -24.61 -13.67
CA ALA A 520 -1.28 -25.28 -14.12
C ALA A 520 -2.30 -25.44 -12.98
N ALA A 521 -1.84 -25.84 -11.79
CA ALA A 521 -2.68 -25.99 -10.61
C ALA A 521 -3.29 -24.64 -10.17
N CYS A 522 -2.49 -23.57 -10.12
CA CYS A 522 -2.97 -22.23 -9.78
C CYS A 522 -4.03 -21.73 -10.78
N LEU A 523 -3.79 -21.94 -12.07
CA LEU A 523 -4.77 -21.59 -13.11
C LEU A 523 -6.05 -22.43 -13.03
N ALA A 524 -5.95 -23.71 -12.68
CA ALA A 524 -7.10 -24.61 -12.58
C ALA A 524 -8.10 -24.21 -11.47
N GLU A 525 -7.70 -23.35 -10.53
CA GLU A 525 -8.62 -22.79 -9.53
C GLU A 525 -9.61 -21.79 -10.13
N ARG A 526 -9.29 -21.20 -11.30
CA ARG A 526 -10.07 -20.11 -11.91
C ARG A 526 -10.48 -20.40 -13.36
N PHE A 527 -9.78 -21.29 -14.04
CA PHE A 527 -9.99 -21.59 -15.46
C PHE A 527 -10.10 -23.11 -15.71
N SER A 528 -10.73 -23.47 -16.81
CA SER A 528 -10.63 -24.83 -17.33
C SER A 528 -9.26 -25.02 -17.98
N VAL A 529 -8.39 -25.78 -17.31
CA VAL A 529 -7.01 -26.01 -17.75
C VAL A 529 -6.83 -27.44 -18.23
N VAL A 530 -6.31 -27.58 -19.45
CA VAL A 530 -5.81 -28.86 -19.99
C VAL A 530 -4.29 -28.86 -19.97
N GLY A 531 -3.71 -29.67 -19.09
CA GLY A 531 -2.27 -29.84 -18.92
C GLY A 531 -1.71 -31.03 -19.70
N TYR A 532 -0.52 -30.87 -20.26
CA TYR A 532 0.26 -31.96 -20.85
C TYR A 532 1.76 -31.82 -20.56
N ASP A 533 2.41 -32.96 -20.37
CA ASP A 533 3.87 -33.08 -20.30
C ASP A 533 4.31 -34.37 -21.01
N VAL A 534 5.51 -34.37 -21.58
CA VAL A 534 6.07 -35.55 -22.26
C VAL A 534 6.42 -36.67 -21.27
N ASP A 535 6.63 -36.35 -19.99
CA ASP A 535 6.83 -37.31 -18.91
C ASP A 535 5.48 -37.73 -18.30
N PRO A 536 5.05 -39.00 -18.46
CA PRO A 536 3.81 -39.49 -17.89
C PRO A 536 3.72 -39.32 -16.37
N ALA A 537 4.86 -39.34 -15.65
CA ALA A 537 4.86 -39.14 -14.21
C ALA A 537 4.42 -37.72 -13.82
N ARG A 538 4.68 -36.71 -14.67
CA ARG A 538 4.24 -35.32 -14.43
C ARG A 538 2.75 -35.16 -14.67
N ILE A 539 2.19 -35.88 -15.63
CA ILE A 539 0.74 -35.94 -15.89
C ILE A 539 0.00 -36.48 -14.66
N GLU A 540 0.48 -37.60 -14.09
CA GLU A 540 -0.15 -38.20 -12.90
C GLU A 540 -0.13 -37.26 -11.69
N LEU A 541 0.95 -36.49 -11.53
CA LEU A 541 1.06 -35.49 -10.46
C LEU A 541 0.10 -34.31 -10.61
N ALA A 542 -0.42 -34.04 -11.81
CA ALA A 542 -1.30 -32.90 -12.06
C ALA A 542 -2.77 -33.16 -11.70
N ARG A 543 -3.24 -34.40 -11.87
CA ARG A 543 -4.67 -34.76 -11.68
C ARG A 543 -5.26 -34.41 -10.31
N PRO A 544 -4.55 -34.59 -9.18
CA PRO A 544 -5.08 -34.23 -7.87
C PRO A 544 -5.29 -32.72 -7.66
N HIS A 545 -4.75 -31.88 -8.55
CA HIS A 545 -4.76 -30.42 -8.43
C HIS A 545 -5.79 -29.74 -9.35
N GLY A 546 -6.85 -30.45 -9.75
CA GLY A 546 -7.93 -29.88 -10.58
C GLY A 546 -7.56 -29.64 -12.05
N VAL A 547 -6.36 -30.05 -12.47
CA VAL A 547 -5.91 -29.94 -13.87
C VAL A 547 -6.47 -31.11 -14.68
N THR A 548 -7.20 -30.82 -15.75
CA THR A 548 -7.59 -31.84 -16.74
C THR A 548 -6.33 -32.22 -17.52
N THR A 549 -6.12 -33.51 -17.82
CA THR A 549 -4.88 -33.97 -18.47
C THR A 549 -5.18 -34.64 -19.81
N ALA A 550 -4.39 -34.32 -20.83
CA ALA A 550 -4.48 -34.92 -22.16
C ALA A 550 -3.47 -36.07 -22.34
N LEU A 551 -3.71 -36.94 -23.32
CA LEU A 551 -2.79 -38.04 -23.68
C LEU A 551 -1.70 -37.60 -24.66
N SER A 552 -1.88 -36.45 -25.31
CA SER A 552 -0.92 -35.84 -26.24
C SER A 552 -0.97 -34.32 -26.15
N GLY A 553 0.12 -33.66 -26.56
CA GLY A 553 0.15 -32.20 -26.63
C GLY A 553 -0.89 -31.64 -27.62
N SER A 554 -1.08 -32.29 -28.77
CA SER A 554 -2.07 -31.90 -29.78
C SER A 554 -3.50 -31.93 -29.21
N GLU A 555 -3.82 -32.93 -28.39
CA GLU A 555 -5.10 -33.00 -27.69
C GLU A 555 -5.23 -31.89 -26.63
N ALA A 556 -4.14 -31.54 -25.94
CA ALA A 556 -4.18 -30.47 -24.94
C ALA A 556 -4.48 -29.09 -25.55
N VAL A 557 -3.93 -28.81 -26.75
CA VAL A 557 -4.05 -27.51 -27.40
C VAL A 557 -5.23 -27.39 -28.37
N ASP A 558 -5.93 -28.50 -28.67
CA ASP A 558 -7.03 -28.51 -29.63
C ASP A 558 -8.12 -27.51 -29.24
N GLY A 559 -8.36 -26.52 -30.10
CA GLY A 559 -9.31 -25.44 -29.85
C GLY A 559 -8.93 -24.46 -28.72
N ALA A 560 -7.72 -24.53 -28.18
CA ALA A 560 -7.26 -23.61 -27.14
C ALA A 560 -7.06 -22.19 -27.68
N SER A 561 -7.64 -21.21 -27.00
CA SER A 561 -7.47 -19.78 -27.33
C SER A 561 -6.18 -19.20 -26.73
N LEU A 562 -5.70 -19.81 -25.65
CA LEU A 562 -4.46 -19.47 -24.95
C LEU A 562 -3.69 -20.75 -24.64
N VAL A 563 -2.39 -20.77 -24.95
CA VAL A 563 -1.49 -21.88 -24.65
C VAL A 563 -0.27 -21.37 -23.92
N LEU A 564 -0.09 -21.80 -22.68
CA LEU A 564 1.08 -21.46 -21.87
C LEU A 564 2.16 -22.53 -22.03
N LEU A 565 3.35 -22.10 -22.42
CA LEU A 565 4.53 -22.94 -22.56
C LEU A 565 5.49 -22.69 -21.40
N ASN A 566 5.76 -23.73 -20.62
CA ASN A 566 6.79 -23.69 -19.57
C ASN A 566 7.74 -24.90 -19.68
N LEU A 567 8.55 -24.85 -20.72
CA LEU A 567 9.54 -25.85 -21.13
C LEU A 567 10.97 -25.41 -20.79
N ARG A 568 11.93 -26.34 -20.88
CA ARG A 568 13.32 -26.14 -20.40
C ARG A 568 14.10 -25.07 -21.16
N ASP A 569 14.01 -25.09 -22.49
CA ASP A 569 14.87 -24.34 -23.41
C ASP A 569 14.19 -24.08 -24.76
N ALA A 570 14.88 -23.31 -25.62
CA ALA A 570 14.41 -22.93 -26.96
C ALA A 570 14.16 -24.13 -27.87
N GLU A 571 14.97 -25.19 -27.75
CA GLU A 571 14.86 -26.39 -28.57
C GLU A 571 13.57 -27.14 -28.25
N GLN A 572 13.23 -27.29 -26.96
CA GLN A 572 11.97 -27.90 -26.54
C GLN A 572 10.76 -27.07 -26.95
N VAL A 573 10.82 -25.73 -26.84
CA VAL A 573 9.74 -24.84 -27.29
C VAL A 573 9.52 -24.98 -28.79
N THR A 574 10.60 -24.98 -29.57
CA THR A 574 10.54 -25.11 -31.04
C THR A 574 10.02 -26.49 -31.45
N ARG A 575 10.54 -27.56 -30.83
CA ARG A 575 10.07 -28.92 -31.09
C ARG A 575 8.59 -29.06 -30.79
N ALA A 576 8.15 -28.64 -29.61
CA ALA A 576 6.75 -28.73 -29.21
C ALA A 576 5.87 -27.97 -30.21
N LEU A 577 6.20 -26.72 -30.54
CA LEU A 577 5.36 -25.94 -31.44
C LEU A 577 5.34 -26.47 -32.87
N PHE A 578 6.48 -26.85 -33.44
CA PHE A 578 6.61 -27.09 -34.88
C PHE A 578 6.87 -28.54 -35.28
N ASP A 579 7.66 -29.29 -34.52
CA ASP A 579 7.98 -30.69 -34.86
C ASP A 579 6.88 -31.64 -34.38
N ASP A 580 6.35 -31.38 -33.18
CA ASP A 580 5.17 -32.06 -32.61
C ASP A 580 3.85 -31.42 -33.09
N ALA A 581 3.96 -30.46 -34.03
CA ALA A 581 2.86 -29.83 -34.75
C ALA A 581 1.77 -29.17 -33.88
N LEU A 582 2.07 -28.73 -32.65
CA LEU A 582 1.06 -28.07 -31.80
C LEU A 582 0.44 -26.84 -32.46
N VAL A 583 1.21 -26.09 -33.25
CA VAL A 583 0.69 -24.91 -33.99
C VAL A 583 -0.38 -25.26 -35.02
N GLU A 584 -0.43 -26.50 -35.53
CA GLU A 584 -1.44 -26.93 -36.50
C GLU A 584 -2.82 -27.15 -35.86
N HIS A 585 -2.86 -27.31 -34.54
CA HIS A 585 -4.07 -27.53 -33.75
C HIS A 585 -4.62 -26.24 -33.12
N LEU A 586 -3.90 -25.12 -33.28
CA LEU A 586 -4.31 -23.82 -32.75
C LEU A 586 -5.21 -23.06 -33.74
N PRO A 587 -6.30 -22.43 -33.26
CA PRO A 587 -7.10 -21.55 -34.10
C PRO A 587 -6.32 -20.29 -34.48
N ALA A 588 -6.65 -19.71 -35.64
CA ALA A 588 -6.14 -18.38 -36.01
C ALA A 588 -6.54 -17.35 -34.94
N GLY A 589 -5.59 -16.50 -34.54
CA GLY A 589 -5.73 -15.53 -33.45
C GLY A 589 -5.43 -16.08 -32.05
N ALA A 590 -5.06 -17.36 -31.90
CA ALA A 590 -4.62 -17.92 -30.62
C ALA A 590 -3.39 -17.18 -30.07
N ILE A 591 -3.23 -17.21 -28.74
CA ILE A 591 -2.10 -16.60 -28.04
C ILE A 591 -1.24 -17.69 -27.39
N VAL A 592 0.03 -17.74 -27.78
CA VAL A 592 1.05 -18.55 -27.10
C VAL A 592 1.70 -17.68 -26.03
N VAL A 593 1.59 -18.08 -24.77
CA VAL A 593 2.22 -17.44 -23.62
C VAL A 593 3.53 -18.14 -23.32
N LEU A 594 4.65 -17.47 -23.57
CA LEU A 594 5.99 -18.03 -23.38
C LEU A 594 6.51 -17.69 -21.98
N CYS A 595 6.42 -18.64 -21.05
CA CYS A 595 6.97 -18.51 -19.69
C CYS A 595 8.42 -18.99 -19.58
N SER A 596 8.88 -19.79 -20.54
CA SER A 596 10.26 -20.28 -20.63
C SER A 596 11.27 -19.16 -20.84
N THR A 597 12.48 -19.36 -20.29
CA THR A 597 13.64 -18.52 -20.60
C THR A 597 14.41 -19.15 -21.76
N ILE A 598 14.32 -18.54 -22.94
CA ILE A 598 14.88 -19.08 -24.19
C ILE A 598 15.89 -18.16 -24.90
N GLY A 599 15.92 -16.87 -24.54
CA GLY A 599 16.78 -15.88 -25.20
C GLY A 599 16.03 -14.89 -26.08
N VAL A 600 16.63 -13.71 -26.30
CA VAL A 600 15.99 -12.60 -27.03
C VAL A 600 15.84 -12.92 -28.52
N ALA A 601 16.87 -13.49 -29.15
CA ALA A 601 16.87 -13.79 -30.58
C ALA A 601 15.85 -14.89 -30.89
N GLU A 602 15.85 -15.93 -30.06
CA GLU A 602 14.97 -17.10 -30.15
C GLU A 602 13.50 -16.70 -29.98
N ALA A 603 13.18 -15.82 -29.02
CA ALA A 603 11.81 -15.32 -28.85
C ALA A 603 11.33 -14.46 -30.02
N ARG A 604 12.23 -13.70 -30.66
CA ARG A 604 11.90 -12.91 -31.86
C ARG A 604 11.66 -13.79 -33.08
N GLU A 605 12.54 -14.77 -33.31
CA GLU A 605 12.35 -15.76 -34.39
C GLU A 605 11.05 -16.54 -34.18
N LEU A 606 10.75 -16.92 -32.93
CA LEU A 606 9.51 -17.61 -32.60
C LEU A 606 8.28 -16.76 -32.93
N ALA A 607 8.31 -15.47 -32.60
CA ALA A 607 7.22 -14.55 -32.92
C ALA A 607 6.99 -14.44 -34.44
N GLU A 608 8.05 -14.33 -35.23
CA GLU A 608 7.97 -14.26 -36.70
C GLU A 608 7.33 -15.52 -37.27
N ARG A 609 7.77 -16.70 -36.83
CA ARG A 609 7.23 -17.99 -37.30
C ARG A 609 5.76 -18.22 -36.90
N LEU A 610 5.36 -17.78 -35.70
CA LEU A 610 3.96 -17.86 -35.27
C LEU A 610 3.06 -16.88 -36.03
N ALA A 611 3.57 -15.70 -36.39
CA ALA A 611 2.83 -14.72 -37.17
C ALA A 611 2.47 -15.22 -38.58
N GLU A 612 3.30 -16.07 -39.21
CA GLU A 612 2.97 -16.75 -40.48
C GLU A 612 1.72 -17.64 -40.42
N ARG A 613 1.28 -17.97 -39.20
CA ARG A 613 0.08 -18.77 -38.90
C ARG A 613 -1.02 -17.95 -38.21
N GLN A 614 -0.89 -16.63 -38.15
CA GLN A 614 -1.80 -15.73 -37.44
C GLN A 614 -1.93 -16.05 -35.93
N ILE A 615 -0.87 -16.55 -35.32
CA ILE A 615 -0.79 -16.83 -33.87
C ILE A 615 0.05 -15.73 -33.23
N HIS A 616 -0.42 -15.21 -32.10
CA HIS A 616 0.28 -14.16 -31.36
C HIS A 616 1.20 -14.77 -30.30
N LEU A 617 2.41 -14.22 -30.15
CA LEU A 617 3.32 -14.57 -29.06
C LEU A 617 3.25 -13.51 -27.95
N LEU A 618 2.93 -13.95 -26.74
CA LEU A 618 3.07 -13.18 -25.51
C LEU A 618 4.35 -13.65 -24.80
N ASP A 619 5.45 -12.92 -25.00
CA ASP A 619 6.70 -13.19 -24.28
C ASP A 619 6.54 -12.80 -22.81
N ALA A 620 6.45 -13.77 -21.91
CA ALA A 620 6.07 -13.59 -20.51
C ALA A 620 6.90 -14.45 -19.54
N PRO A 621 8.25 -14.37 -19.56
CA PRO A 621 9.09 -15.15 -18.68
C PRO A 621 8.83 -14.84 -17.20
N VAL A 622 8.88 -15.90 -16.38
CA VAL A 622 8.46 -15.84 -14.98
C VAL A 622 9.63 -15.88 -13.99
N SER A 623 9.45 -15.26 -12.83
CA SER A 623 10.38 -15.29 -11.70
C SER A 623 9.62 -15.47 -10.38
N GLY A 624 10.15 -16.28 -9.45
CA GLY A 624 9.53 -16.51 -8.14
C GLY A 624 9.53 -17.96 -7.66
N GLY A 625 9.78 -18.91 -8.56
CA GLY A 625 9.91 -20.33 -8.24
C GLY A 625 8.57 -21.05 -7.98
N PRO A 626 8.62 -22.36 -7.68
CA PRO A 626 7.42 -23.20 -7.54
C PRO A 626 6.43 -22.76 -6.45
N ASP A 627 6.93 -22.22 -5.34
CA ASP A 627 6.09 -21.81 -4.21
C ASP A 627 5.26 -20.57 -4.52
N ARG A 628 5.86 -19.57 -5.18
CA ARG A 628 5.12 -18.38 -5.63
C ARG A 628 4.20 -18.70 -6.80
N ALA A 629 4.61 -19.60 -7.70
CA ALA A 629 3.74 -20.09 -8.77
C ALA A 629 2.44 -20.70 -8.23
N ARG A 630 2.51 -21.51 -7.17
CA ARG A 630 1.32 -22.08 -6.52
C ARG A 630 0.36 -21.02 -5.95
N ARG A 631 0.88 -19.89 -5.48
CA ARG A 631 0.09 -18.83 -4.84
C ARG A 631 -0.36 -17.73 -5.81
N GLY A 632 -0.02 -17.83 -7.10
CA GLY A 632 -0.26 -16.75 -8.05
C GLY A 632 0.57 -15.50 -7.77
N GLU A 633 1.78 -15.67 -7.20
CA GLU A 633 2.64 -14.56 -6.75
C GLU A 633 3.90 -14.38 -7.62
N LEU A 634 3.87 -14.81 -8.89
CA LEU A 634 5.02 -14.67 -9.78
C LEU A 634 5.28 -13.20 -10.13
N LEU A 635 6.54 -12.90 -10.45
CA LEU A 635 6.92 -11.71 -11.18
C LEU A 635 7.03 -12.08 -12.66
N ILE A 636 6.23 -11.43 -13.50
CA ILE A 636 6.20 -11.68 -14.95
C ILE A 636 6.67 -10.44 -15.69
N ALA A 637 7.69 -10.57 -16.51
CA ALA A 637 8.12 -9.51 -17.43
C ALA A 637 7.50 -9.78 -18.80
N VAL A 638 6.79 -8.82 -19.38
CA VAL A 638 6.05 -8.99 -20.64
C VAL A 638 6.66 -8.18 -21.77
N GLY A 639 6.96 -8.84 -22.89
CA GLY A 639 7.28 -8.23 -24.18
C GLY A 639 6.24 -8.58 -25.22
N ALA A 640 5.29 -7.69 -25.49
CA ALA A 640 4.23 -7.92 -26.48
C ALA A 640 3.46 -6.66 -26.80
N GLU A 641 2.69 -6.67 -27.89
CA GLU A 641 1.75 -5.60 -28.16
C GLU A 641 0.68 -5.50 -27.06
N ALA A 642 0.21 -4.28 -26.80
CA ALA A 642 -0.77 -4.02 -25.74
C ALA A 642 -2.06 -4.82 -25.92
N ALA A 643 -2.48 -5.07 -27.17
CA ALA A 643 -3.68 -5.86 -27.46
C ALA A 643 -3.51 -7.34 -27.07
N THR A 644 -2.36 -7.95 -27.38
CA THR A 644 -2.05 -9.33 -27.00
C THR A 644 -1.96 -9.47 -25.47
N LEU A 645 -1.31 -8.51 -24.80
CA LEU A 645 -1.26 -8.47 -23.33
C LEU A 645 -2.67 -8.33 -22.74
N ALA A 646 -3.49 -7.41 -23.24
CA ALA A 646 -4.85 -7.23 -22.75
C ALA A 646 -5.70 -8.51 -22.89
N ALA A 647 -5.58 -9.23 -24.00
CA ALA A 647 -6.32 -10.46 -24.24
C ALA A 647 -5.93 -11.62 -23.29
N ALA A 648 -4.66 -11.65 -22.86
CA ALA A 648 -4.13 -12.65 -21.94
C ALA A 648 -4.06 -12.19 -20.47
N HIS A 649 -4.46 -10.95 -20.18
CA HIS A 649 -4.22 -10.30 -18.89
C HIS A 649 -4.81 -11.08 -17.71
N GLU A 650 -6.03 -11.58 -17.85
CA GLU A 650 -6.73 -12.36 -16.83
C GLU A 650 -5.97 -13.63 -16.41
N VAL A 651 -5.33 -14.31 -17.38
CA VAL A 651 -4.52 -15.51 -17.13
C VAL A 651 -3.20 -15.14 -16.45
N LEU A 652 -2.55 -14.05 -16.88
CA LEU A 652 -1.32 -13.58 -16.26
C LEU A 652 -1.57 -13.06 -14.82
N ASP A 653 -2.69 -12.38 -14.60
CA ASP A 653 -3.09 -11.83 -13.29
C ASP A 653 -3.34 -12.93 -12.26
N ALA A 654 -3.93 -14.06 -12.69
CA ALA A 654 -4.07 -15.23 -11.82
C ALA A 654 -2.72 -15.83 -11.38
N LEU A 655 -1.65 -15.61 -12.15
CA LEU A 655 -0.33 -16.19 -11.90
C LEU A 655 0.65 -15.25 -11.18
N ALA A 656 0.38 -13.95 -11.19
CA ALA A 656 1.39 -12.94 -10.88
C ALA A 656 0.99 -12.04 -9.71
N ALA A 657 1.92 -11.84 -8.77
CA ALA A 657 1.85 -10.71 -7.85
C ALA A 657 2.18 -9.39 -8.57
N ARG A 658 2.96 -9.46 -9.66
CA ARG A 658 3.30 -8.28 -10.46
C ARG A 658 3.59 -8.64 -11.90
N ILE A 659 2.93 -7.92 -12.80
CA ILE A 659 3.18 -7.94 -14.25
C ILE A 659 3.89 -6.64 -14.62
N VAL A 660 5.04 -6.74 -15.29
CA VAL A 660 5.81 -5.59 -15.78
C VAL A 660 5.84 -5.65 -17.30
N HIS A 661 5.09 -4.79 -17.97
CA HIS A 661 5.15 -4.64 -19.42
C HIS A 661 6.42 -3.86 -19.78
N VAL A 662 7.45 -4.59 -20.23
CA VAL A 662 8.81 -4.04 -20.44
C VAL A 662 9.02 -3.50 -21.85
N GLY A 663 8.23 -3.94 -22.81
CA GLY A 663 8.32 -3.49 -24.19
C GLY A 663 7.22 -4.06 -25.06
N THR A 664 7.12 -3.54 -26.29
CA THR A 664 6.05 -3.88 -27.22
C THR A 664 6.36 -5.11 -28.08
N ALA A 665 7.59 -5.63 -28.05
CA ALA A 665 8.00 -6.73 -28.91
C ALA A 665 8.30 -8.00 -28.09
N PRO A 666 7.90 -9.19 -28.57
CA PRO A 666 8.45 -10.44 -28.08
C PRO A 666 9.99 -10.43 -28.10
N GLY A 667 10.60 -10.91 -27.02
CA GLY A 667 12.03 -10.81 -26.74
C GLY A 667 12.37 -9.70 -25.74
N ASP A 668 11.52 -8.68 -25.57
CA ASP A 668 11.74 -7.64 -24.54
C ASP A 668 11.57 -8.22 -23.12
N GLY A 669 10.62 -9.15 -22.94
CA GLY A 669 10.43 -9.90 -21.70
C GLY A 669 11.64 -10.77 -21.38
N GLN A 670 12.16 -11.50 -22.38
CA GLN A 670 13.40 -12.27 -22.27
C GLN A 670 14.59 -11.37 -21.88
N ALA A 671 14.72 -10.19 -22.50
CA ALA A 671 15.80 -9.27 -22.18
C ALA A 671 15.80 -8.87 -20.70
N MET A 672 14.62 -8.52 -20.15
CA MET A 672 14.50 -8.24 -18.71
C MET A 672 14.82 -9.47 -17.85
N LYS A 673 14.34 -10.65 -18.26
CA LYS A 673 14.64 -11.91 -17.55
C LYS A 673 16.13 -12.21 -17.51
N ILE A 674 16.85 -12.00 -18.61
CA ILE A 674 18.30 -12.21 -18.71
C ILE A 674 19.06 -11.30 -17.74
N VAL A 675 18.67 -10.02 -17.65
CA VAL A 675 19.24 -9.09 -16.65
C VAL A 675 19.05 -9.63 -15.24
N ASN A 676 17.88 -10.17 -14.92
CA ASN A 676 17.62 -10.76 -13.62
C ASN A 676 18.41 -12.06 -13.38
N GLN A 677 18.51 -12.94 -14.38
CA GLN A 677 19.25 -14.21 -14.25
C GLN A 677 20.76 -14.02 -14.09
N LEU A 678 21.31 -12.94 -14.66
CA LEU A 678 22.70 -12.53 -14.39
C LEU A 678 22.93 -12.36 -12.88
N LEU A 679 22.09 -11.55 -12.23
CA LEU A 679 22.21 -11.31 -10.79
C LEU A 679 21.95 -12.58 -9.99
N ALA A 680 20.92 -13.35 -10.37
CA ALA A 680 20.57 -14.58 -9.67
C ALA A 680 21.74 -15.56 -9.64
N GLY A 681 22.31 -15.92 -10.80
CA GLY A 681 23.39 -16.91 -10.85
C GLY A 681 24.66 -16.47 -10.12
N VAL A 682 25.04 -15.19 -10.24
CA VAL A 682 26.18 -14.63 -9.50
C VAL A 682 25.94 -14.69 -7.98
N GLN A 683 24.73 -14.36 -7.52
CA GLN A 683 24.39 -14.38 -6.11
C GLN A 683 24.36 -15.80 -5.53
N VAL A 684 23.85 -16.79 -6.28
CA VAL A 684 23.89 -18.19 -5.82
C VAL A 684 25.34 -18.64 -5.61
N LEU A 685 26.23 -18.38 -6.58
CA LEU A 685 27.64 -18.74 -6.43
C LEU A 685 28.31 -17.99 -5.28
N ALA A 686 28.08 -16.68 -5.15
CA ALA A 686 28.66 -15.87 -4.09
C ALA A 686 28.19 -16.31 -2.68
N THR A 687 26.94 -16.75 -2.55
CA THR A 687 26.43 -17.34 -1.32
C THR A 687 27.16 -18.65 -0.99
N ALA A 688 27.36 -19.52 -1.97
CA ALA A 688 28.10 -20.77 -1.78
C ALA A 688 29.55 -20.50 -1.34
N GLU A 689 30.25 -19.56 -1.99
CA GLU A 689 31.61 -19.15 -1.59
C GLU A 689 31.65 -18.58 -0.18
N SER A 690 30.63 -17.78 0.20
CA SER A 690 30.55 -17.18 1.52
C SER A 690 30.38 -18.23 2.62
N LEU A 691 29.50 -19.23 2.40
CA LEU A 691 29.30 -20.33 3.35
C LEU A 691 30.53 -21.23 3.44
N SER A 692 31.16 -21.55 2.30
CA SER A 692 32.39 -22.34 2.26
C SER A 692 33.55 -21.65 2.97
N LEU A 693 33.71 -20.34 2.75
CA LEU A 693 34.70 -19.53 3.47
C LEU A 693 34.41 -19.51 4.98
N ALA A 694 33.15 -19.34 5.38
CA ALA A 694 32.78 -19.35 6.79
C ALA A 694 33.10 -20.69 7.47
N SER A 695 32.83 -21.82 6.78
CA SER A 695 33.22 -23.15 7.24
C SER A 695 34.74 -23.31 7.36
N ALA A 696 35.53 -22.81 6.40
CA ALA A 696 36.99 -22.81 6.48
C ALA A 696 37.53 -21.94 7.64
N LEU A 697 36.80 -20.90 8.04
CA LEU A 697 37.12 -20.05 9.20
C LEU A 697 36.64 -20.65 10.54
N GLY A 698 36.01 -21.82 10.53
CA GLY A 698 35.50 -22.49 11.74
C GLY A 698 34.24 -21.86 12.30
N LEU A 699 33.48 -21.12 11.49
CA LEU A 699 32.18 -20.57 11.88
C LEU A 699 31.10 -21.64 11.71
N GLU A 700 30.16 -21.65 12.65
CA GLU A 700 28.99 -22.53 12.60
C GLU A 700 28.04 -22.08 11.47
N ARG A 701 27.52 -23.03 10.70
CA ARG A 701 26.82 -22.77 9.43
C ARG A 701 25.46 -22.12 9.65
N GLU A 702 24.68 -22.58 10.63
CA GLU A 702 23.38 -21.98 10.96
C GLU A 702 23.55 -20.52 11.41
N ALA A 703 24.52 -20.24 12.27
CA ALA A 703 24.83 -18.89 12.74
C ALA A 703 25.25 -17.94 11.60
N VAL A 704 25.94 -18.46 10.57
CA VAL A 704 26.32 -17.68 9.38
C VAL A 704 25.10 -17.41 8.50
N VAL A 705 24.21 -18.41 8.32
CA VAL A 705 22.94 -18.22 7.58
C VAL A 705 22.09 -17.15 8.29
N ASP A 706 21.93 -17.23 9.60
CA ASP A 706 21.19 -16.25 10.41
C ASP A 706 21.80 -14.86 10.29
N PHE A 707 23.12 -14.76 10.37
CA PHE A 707 23.82 -13.47 10.21
C PHE A 707 23.62 -12.90 8.80
N LEU A 708 23.80 -13.71 7.74
CA LEU A 708 23.63 -13.28 6.36
C LEU A 708 22.18 -12.89 6.05
N ALA A 709 21.18 -13.48 6.73
CA ALA A 709 19.79 -13.09 6.59
C ALA A 709 19.50 -11.68 7.15
N LEU A 710 20.28 -11.24 8.13
CA LEU A 710 20.14 -9.93 8.77
C LEU A 710 21.07 -8.86 8.18
N ALA A 711 22.10 -9.26 7.42
CA ALA A 711 23.11 -8.36 6.89
C ALA A 711 22.53 -7.43 5.82
N ASP A 712 23.02 -6.19 5.76
CA ASP A 712 22.64 -5.22 4.70
C ASP A 712 22.99 -5.72 3.28
N THR A 713 23.88 -6.71 3.18
CA THR A 713 24.26 -7.39 1.93
C THR A 713 23.25 -8.45 1.48
N ALA A 714 22.26 -8.79 2.31
CA ALA A 714 21.27 -9.81 2.02
C ALA A 714 20.43 -9.43 0.81
N SER A 715 20.35 -10.37 -0.14
CA SER A 715 19.32 -10.38 -1.18
C SER A 715 18.37 -11.56 -0.93
N PHE A 716 17.18 -11.52 -1.51
CA PHE A 716 16.26 -12.67 -1.46
C PHE A 716 16.94 -13.96 -1.96
N VAL A 717 17.76 -13.88 -3.01
CA VAL A 717 18.52 -15.04 -3.51
C VAL A 717 19.52 -15.51 -2.46
N THR A 718 20.23 -14.58 -1.81
CA THR A 718 21.23 -14.92 -0.80
C THR A 718 20.62 -15.64 0.39
N THR A 719 19.57 -15.09 1.00
CA THR A 719 18.94 -15.68 2.19
C THR A 719 18.36 -17.04 1.89
N GLU A 720 17.63 -17.13 0.78
CA GLU A 720 16.88 -18.32 0.42
C GLU A 720 17.80 -19.47 -0.04
N ARG A 721 18.91 -19.18 -0.73
CA ARG A 721 19.88 -20.23 -1.10
C ARG A 721 20.79 -20.61 0.06
N ALA A 722 21.09 -19.68 0.98
CA ALA A 722 21.88 -19.99 2.16
C ALA A 722 21.19 -21.03 3.04
N GLU A 723 19.88 -20.87 3.27
CA GLU A 723 19.06 -21.87 3.98
C GLU A 723 19.07 -23.24 3.30
N ARG A 724 18.89 -23.29 1.97
CA ARG A 724 18.91 -24.56 1.21
C ARG A 724 20.27 -25.25 1.25
N MET A 725 21.36 -24.49 1.13
CA MET A 725 22.74 -24.99 1.23
C MET A 725 23.05 -25.58 2.61
N ALA A 726 22.42 -25.04 3.67
CA ALA A 726 22.59 -25.55 5.03
C ALA A 726 21.72 -26.77 5.34
N GLY A 727 20.46 -26.78 4.85
CA GLY A 727 19.44 -27.75 5.27
C GLY A 727 19.34 -29.03 4.44
N GLY A 728 19.98 -29.10 3.26
CA GLY A 728 19.85 -30.24 2.33
C GLY A 728 18.41 -30.37 1.78
N ALA A 729 18.16 -29.82 0.59
CA ALA A 729 16.79 -29.54 0.15
C ALA A 729 16.27 -30.40 -1.02
N ARG A 730 14.94 -30.54 -1.05
CA ARG A 730 14.10 -30.87 -2.22
C ARG A 730 14.54 -30.04 -3.43
N VAL A 731 14.52 -30.59 -4.64
CA VAL A 731 14.88 -29.84 -5.86
C VAL A 731 13.81 -28.77 -6.15
N HIS A 732 14.17 -27.49 -5.97
CA HIS A 732 13.32 -26.34 -6.28
C HIS A 732 13.65 -25.76 -7.66
N ASN A 733 14.95 -25.65 -7.98
CA ASN A 733 15.43 -25.23 -9.29
C ASN A 733 16.64 -26.07 -9.69
N PRO A 734 16.57 -26.91 -10.74
CA PRO A 734 17.71 -27.73 -11.14
C PRO A 734 18.92 -26.88 -11.53
N LEU A 735 20.11 -27.32 -11.11
CA LEU A 735 21.38 -26.67 -11.41
C LEU A 735 21.60 -26.52 -12.94
N ALA A 736 21.16 -27.51 -13.72
CA ALA A 736 21.21 -27.46 -15.18
C ALA A 736 20.39 -26.30 -15.78
N VAL A 737 19.28 -25.89 -15.13
CA VAL A 737 18.48 -24.73 -15.57
C VAL A 737 19.26 -23.44 -15.35
N MET A 738 19.90 -23.27 -14.18
CA MET A 738 20.76 -22.12 -13.91
C MET A 738 21.96 -22.08 -14.86
N THR A 739 22.56 -23.24 -15.16
CA THR A 739 23.65 -23.38 -16.13
C THR A 739 23.23 -22.88 -17.52
N LYS A 740 22.06 -23.32 -17.99
CA LYS A 740 21.48 -22.88 -19.27
C LYS A 740 21.18 -21.38 -19.27
N ASP A 741 20.57 -20.85 -18.22
CA ASP A 741 20.25 -19.42 -18.13
C ASP A 741 21.52 -18.54 -18.14
N LEU A 742 22.56 -18.94 -17.42
CA LEU A 742 23.84 -18.24 -17.44
C LEU A 742 24.54 -18.30 -18.81
N GLY A 743 24.37 -19.39 -19.56
CA GLY A 743 24.82 -19.47 -20.96
C GLY A 743 24.10 -18.46 -21.85
N ILE A 744 22.78 -18.28 -21.69
CA ILE A 744 22.01 -17.25 -22.40
C ILE A 744 22.50 -15.85 -22.01
N VAL A 745 22.77 -15.62 -20.71
CA VAL A 745 23.34 -14.36 -20.22
C VAL A 745 24.68 -14.06 -20.87
N ALA A 746 25.60 -15.03 -20.90
CA ALA A 746 26.93 -14.86 -21.47
C ALA A 746 26.88 -14.57 -22.98
N ALA A 747 26.07 -15.32 -23.73
CA ALA A 747 25.86 -15.08 -25.15
C ALA A 747 25.25 -13.68 -25.40
N THR A 748 24.25 -13.29 -24.62
CA THR A 748 23.60 -11.97 -24.74
C THR A 748 24.58 -10.84 -24.44
N ALA A 749 25.39 -10.96 -23.39
CA ALA A 749 26.40 -9.98 -23.04
C ALA A 749 27.45 -9.81 -24.16
N TYR A 750 27.89 -10.92 -24.74
CA TYR A 750 28.80 -10.92 -25.89
C TYR A 750 28.20 -10.18 -27.10
N HIS A 751 26.97 -10.52 -27.50
CA HIS A 751 26.30 -9.87 -28.62
C HIS A 751 26.00 -8.38 -28.37
N ALA A 752 25.74 -8.00 -27.11
CA ALA A 752 25.52 -6.61 -26.71
C ALA A 752 26.83 -5.79 -26.58
N GLY A 753 28.01 -6.43 -26.66
CA GLY A 753 29.29 -5.77 -26.45
C GLY A 753 29.53 -5.33 -25.00
N VAL A 754 28.87 -5.98 -24.03
CA VAL A 754 28.96 -5.65 -22.60
C VAL A 754 29.87 -6.66 -21.90
N GLY A 755 30.89 -6.17 -21.20
CA GLY A 755 31.73 -7.02 -20.35
C GLY A 755 30.96 -7.50 -19.12
N ALA A 756 30.67 -8.80 -19.03
CA ALA A 756 29.99 -9.44 -17.90
C ALA A 756 30.89 -10.49 -17.20
N PRO A 757 32.05 -10.11 -16.64
CA PRO A 757 33.05 -11.05 -16.15
C PRO A 757 32.55 -11.95 -15.01
N LEU A 758 31.73 -11.41 -14.09
CA LEU A 758 31.16 -12.20 -12.99
C LEU A 758 30.17 -13.25 -13.49
N ALA A 759 29.36 -12.90 -14.48
CA ALA A 759 28.40 -13.83 -15.08
C ALA A 759 29.12 -14.96 -15.83
N GLY A 760 30.18 -14.63 -16.58
CA GLY A 760 31.01 -15.62 -17.26
C GLY A 760 31.70 -16.57 -16.27
N LEU A 761 32.21 -16.06 -15.15
CA LEU A 761 32.78 -16.93 -14.11
C LEU A 761 31.72 -17.83 -13.48
N ALA A 762 30.54 -17.28 -13.14
CA ALA A 762 29.43 -18.05 -12.61
C ALA A 762 29.02 -19.17 -13.58
N GLU A 763 28.86 -18.86 -14.86
CA GLU A 763 28.56 -19.84 -15.92
C GLU A 763 29.57 -21.00 -15.92
N GLN A 764 30.87 -20.71 -15.89
CA GLN A 764 31.91 -21.74 -15.88
C GLN A 764 31.82 -22.63 -14.63
N MET A 765 31.53 -22.06 -13.46
CA MET A 765 31.36 -22.84 -12.22
C MET A 765 30.13 -23.75 -12.27
N PHE A 766 29.01 -23.23 -12.77
CA PHE A 766 27.79 -24.03 -12.96
C PHE A 766 27.99 -25.15 -14.00
N LEU A 767 28.74 -24.88 -15.09
CA LEU A 767 29.12 -25.91 -16.07
C LEU A 767 30.00 -27.01 -15.45
N LEU A 768 30.95 -26.64 -14.59
CA LEU A 768 31.79 -27.61 -13.88
C LEU A 768 30.95 -28.49 -12.94
N ALA A 769 30.07 -27.91 -12.13
CA ALA A 769 29.17 -28.66 -11.25
C ALA A 769 28.22 -29.57 -12.03
N SER A 770 27.66 -29.09 -13.14
CA SER A 770 26.81 -29.92 -14.00
C SER A 770 27.59 -31.12 -14.57
N ARG A 771 28.86 -30.93 -14.97
CA ARG A 771 29.73 -32.04 -15.42
C ARG A 771 30.14 -32.99 -14.31
N ALA A 772 30.16 -32.52 -13.07
CA ALA A 772 30.35 -33.34 -11.88
C ALA A 772 29.10 -34.17 -11.49
N GLY A 773 28.04 -34.15 -12.30
CA GLY A 773 26.83 -34.93 -12.08
C GLY A 773 25.76 -34.23 -11.23
N LEU A 774 25.96 -32.95 -10.89
CA LEU A 774 25.02 -32.18 -10.06
C LEU A 774 23.89 -31.52 -10.88
N GLY A 775 23.80 -31.76 -12.19
CA GLY A 775 22.86 -31.05 -13.07
C GLY A 775 21.38 -31.16 -12.66
N GLU A 776 20.95 -32.33 -12.17
CA GLU A 776 19.57 -32.55 -11.71
C GLU A 776 19.37 -32.23 -10.21
N ALA A 777 20.45 -31.92 -9.48
CA ALA A 777 20.36 -31.42 -8.11
C ALA A 777 19.87 -29.97 -8.10
N ASP A 778 19.48 -29.48 -6.92
CA ASP A 778 19.10 -28.06 -6.75
C ASP A 778 20.29 -27.14 -7.07
N ASP A 779 20.03 -25.92 -7.55
CA ASP A 779 21.08 -24.94 -7.85
C ASP A 779 21.94 -24.57 -6.62
N SER A 780 21.41 -24.77 -5.40
CA SER A 780 22.17 -24.68 -4.14
C SER A 780 23.28 -25.75 -4.01
N ALA A 781 23.19 -26.87 -4.71
CA ALA A 781 24.21 -27.93 -4.68
C ALA A 781 25.56 -27.50 -5.28
N ILE A 782 25.64 -26.32 -5.91
CA ILE A 782 26.90 -25.70 -6.35
C ILE A 782 27.92 -25.59 -5.20
N ILE A 783 27.47 -25.51 -3.93
CA ILE A 783 28.36 -25.51 -2.76
C ILE A 783 29.21 -26.79 -2.66
N ASN A 784 28.70 -27.93 -3.12
CA ASN A 784 29.41 -29.21 -3.08
C ASN A 784 30.61 -29.25 -4.04
N LEU A 785 30.66 -28.34 -5.03
CA LEU A 785 31.85 -28.15 -5.86
C LEU A 785 32.98 -27.44 -5.09
N LEU A 786 32.62 -26.60 -4.12
CA LEU A 786 33.54 -25.82 -3.28
C LEU A 786 33.93 -26.57 -2.00
N GLU A 787 33.03 -27.42 -1.51
CA GLU A 787 33.21 -28.33 -0.39
C GLU A 787 33.13 -29.80 -0.86
N PRO A 788 34.09 -30.28 -1.68
CA PRO A 788 34.09 -31.68 -2.06
C PRO A 788 34.19 -32.54 -0.79
N GLU A 789 33.28 -33.49 -0.61
CA GLU A 789 33.39 -34.51 0.44
C GLU A 789 34.78 -35.16 0.33
N LEU A 790 35.59 -35.04 1.39
CA LEU A 790 36.90 -35.68 1.52
C LEU A 790 36.78 -37.15 1.91
#